data_AF-A0A918VP31-F1
#
_entry.id   AF-A0A918VP31-F1
#
_cell.length_a   1.000
_cell.length_b   1.000
_cell.length_c   1.000
_cell.angle_alpha   90.00
_cell.angle_beta   90.00
_cell.angle_gamma   90.00
#
_symmetry.space_group_name_H-M   'P 1'
#
loop_
_entity.id
_entity.type
_entity.pdbx_description
1 polymer ?
#
loop_
_entity_poly.entity_id
_entity_poly.type
_entity_poly.pdbx_seq_one_letter_code
_entity_poly.pdbx_strand_id
1 'polypeptide(L)'
;MTKQPDLNKLKISPTAYQAPGAASREPRFRITVTHIALLAIAGFILAFIAFITLAKSIEIRAVSADLKDPQRMVWQPADVHIASWLKLPLGNRVLVLPGAYEVRIDADGFVPLSQSISVAGDRHQQMDIVIQRLPGNLEIHLPDALRADVFLDGELAATLPDLVRDIPAGTHEIRVDAPLYRAKTQRVLIRGKGETQIMSVKLEPAWAEYQFSSQPAGADIVIDGEVVGQTPMSVRLEEGSRELLIRAAKSKPFSDTLNVVARQDLVVPTVALEPADGELALQSKPAGAAVIVNEEYRGTTPLTLNLLPNDAHRVQVYKAGYKLADETLNLAPAESQSKEFSLQADLISVQFSIQPNDAQVIIDGQPRGRGSQTISLNSLPHRVQVTKPGYVTQSIEIVPTRQNRQIVSVNLLTEEQHYWAQIPNSYTNKLGHEMVLFRNLGEVQMGSSRRENGRRANEVVYTAELTKPFFVAKHETTNKQFRVFKKTHNAGNFKQKSLDAHRAPAVNISWQEAALYCNWLSQIEGLDPFYTTQSGFVAGMNKDANGYRLLTEVEWAWLARNIDDSVLVYPWGNSTMPASKVGNFADEQAAELLAFTLSDYDDGFRGPSPVGRFPPNHRGLFDMAGNVSEWVNDWYSAKGNTDVGKGVLRDPLGPEIGEFHVVRGASWAKGHLPQLRLAYRDYGAKGEHDVGFRVARYAGLNKQK
;
A
#
# COMPACT_ATOMS: atom_id res chain seq x y z
N MET A 1 94.10 65.06 119.82
CA MET A 1 93.89 66.17 120.79
C MET A 1 92.69 65.81 121.66
N THR A 2 92.74 66.15 122.97
CA THR A 2 91.62 66.47 123.89
C THR A 2 90.28 65.69 123.86
N LYS A 3 89.78 65.41 125.09
CA LYS A 3 88.35 65.34 125.48
C LYS A 3 87.53 64.14 124.94
N GLN A 4 86.61 63.52 125.71
CA GLN A 4 86.27 63.65 127.14
C GLN A 4 85.77 62.28 127.71
N PRO A 5 84.97 62.14 128.80
CA PRO A 5 85.31 61.24 129.91
C PRO A 5 84.38 59.98 129.94
N ASP A 6 84.24 59.19 131.01
CA ASP A 6 84.80 59.28 132.37
C ASP A 6 85.10 57.89 132.96
N LEU A 7 85.96 57.88 133.98
CA LEU A 7 86.29 56.71 134.77
C LEU A 7 85.15 56.41 135.75
N ASN A 8 84.35 55.36 135.49
CA ASN A 8 83.60 54.75 136.58
C ASN A 8 83.35 53.24 136.43
N LYS A 9 83.85 52.52 137.45
CA LYS A 9 83.51 51.15 137.90
C LYS A 9 84.36 50.03 137.26
N LEU A 10 85.39 49.51 137.96
CA LEU A 10 85.39 48.60 139.14
C LEU A 10 85.12 47.14 138.73
N LYS A 11 85.71 46.06 139.28
CA LYS A 11 86.48 45.83 140.54
C LYS A 11 87.54 44.70 140.30
N ILE A 12 88.71 44.64 140.97
CA ILE A 12 89.00 43.93 142.26
C ILE A 12 88.37 42.51 142.31
N SER A 13 89.08 41.38 142.46
CA SER A 13 89.78 40.94 143.69
C SER A 13 90.73 39.72 143.48
N PRO A 14 91.38 39.21 144.56
CA PRO A 14 92.03 37.89 144.71
C PRO A 14 91.65 36.79 143.68
N THR A 15 92.46 35.89 143.06
CA THR A 15 93.86 35.42 143.23
C THR A 15 94.09 34.69 144.59
N ALA A 16 94.98 33.68 144.75
CA ALA A 16 96.16 33.38 143.95
C ALA A 16 96.64 31.91 143.83
N TYR A 17 97.49 31.74 142.81
CA TYR A 17 98.61 30.78 142.66
C TYR A 17 98.38 29.43 141.91
N GLN A 18 99.43 29.07 141.17
CA GLN A 18 99.67 27.92 140.27
C GLN A 18 99.91 26.59 141.04
N ALA A 19 99.95 25.37 140.47
CA ALA A 19 99.77 24.72 139.15
C ALA A 19 99.71 23.16 139.41
N PRO A 20 99.82 22.19 138.46
CA PRO A 20 99.85 22.20 136.97
C PRO A 20 98.88 21.20 136.27
N GLY A 21 98.84 21.21 134.93
CA GLY A 21 98.71 19.95 134.16
C GLY A 21 97.41 19.58 133.41
N ALA A 22 96.47 20.49 133.13
CA ALA A 22 95.21 20.14 132.44
C ALA A 22 95.29 20.22 130.90
N ALA A 23 95.23 19.08 130.21
CA ALA A 23 95.15 18.99 128.73
C ALA A 23 94.46 17.70 128.24
N SER A 24 93.17 17.51 128.56
CA SER A 24 92.41 16.30 128.23
C SER A 24 91.60 16.40 126.92
N ARG A 25 92.09 15.70 125.88
CA ARG A 25 91.48 15.37 124.58
C ARG A 25 89.97 15.66 124.39
N GLU A 26 89.65 16.36 123.30
CA GLU A 26 88.27 16.47 122.78
C GLU A 26 87.64 15.10 122.45
N PRO A 27 86.37 14.85 122.82
CA PRO A 27 85.65 13.65 122.42
C PRO A 27 85.02 13.79 121.03
N ARG A 28 85.44 12.95 120.07
CA ARG A 28 84.74 12.85 118.77
C ARG A 28 83.35 12.23 118.96
N PHE A 29 82.32 12.93 118.49
CA PHE A 29 80.92 12.48 118.54
C PHE A 29 80.76 11.15 117.78
N ARG A 30 80.25 10.09 118.44
CA ARG A 30 79.98 8.78 117.84
C ARG A 30 78.48 8.57 117.67
N ILE A 31 78.03 8.48 116.43
CA ILE A 31 76.65 8.15 116.05
C ILE A 31 76.35 6.72 116.50
N THR A 32 75.21 6.51 117.16
CA THR A 32 74.68 5.19 117.56
C THR A 32 73.49 4.80 116.69
N VAL A 33 73.05 3.53 116.76
CA VAL A 33 71.82 3.07 116.10
C VAL A 33 70.60 3.90 116.53
N THR A 34 70.52 4.34 117.79
CA THR A 34 69.48 5.26 118.28
C THR A 34 69.55 6.64 117.65
N HIS A 35 70.74 7.19 117.34
CA HIS A 35 70.86 8.43 116.57
C HIS A 35 70.43 8.26 115.11
N ILE A 36 70.74 7.11 114.48
CA ILE A 36 70.29 6.80 113.11
C ILE A 36 68.77 6.61 113.08
N ALA A 37 68.19 5.91 114.07
CA ALA A 37 66.75 5.78 114.22
C ALA A 37 66.06 7.12 114.47
N LEU A 38 66.61 7.99 115.32
CA LEU A 38 66.10 9.35 115.53
C LEU A 38 66.21 10.22 114.27
N LEU A 39 67.29 10.11 113.49
CA LEU A 39 67.43 10.81 112.21
C LEU A 39 66.49 10.26 111.13
N ALA A 40 66.24 8.95 111.11
CA ALA A 40 65.27 8.33 110.20
C ALA A 40 63.83 8.69 110.58
N ILE A 41 63.49 8.71 111.87
CA ILE A 41 62.19 9.14 112.38
C ILE A 41 61.99 10.65 112.15
N ALA A 42 62.99 11.48 112.45
CA ALA A 42 62.94 12.92 112.17
C ALA A 42 62.86 13.21 110.65
N GLY A 43 63.59 12.44 109.84
CA GLY A 43 63.53 12.51 108.38
C GLY A 43 62.18 12.07 107.82
N PHE A 44 61.57 11.01 108.37
CA PHE A 44 60.22 10.58 108.02
C PHE A 44 59.16 11.59 108.46
N ILE A 45 59.28 12.16 109.67
CA ILE A 45 58.41 13.24 110.15
C ILE A 45 58.55 14.49 109.27
N LEU A 46 59.78 14.89 108.91
CA LEU A 46 60.02 15.99 107.98
C LEU A 46 59.46 15.71 106.58
N ALA A 47 59.61 14.49 106.05
CA ALA A 47 59.05 14.09 104.77
C ALA A 47 57.50 14.02 104.80
N PHE A 48 56.90 13.61 105.92
CA PHE A 48 55.46 13.56 106.12
C PHE A 48 54.87 14.96 106.30
N ILE A 49 55.55 15.87 107.01
CA ILE A 49 55.21 17.29 107.09
C ILE A 49 55.37 17.95 105.72
N ALA A 50 56.44 17.66 104.97
CA ALA A 50 56.63 18.13 103.61
C ALA A 50 55.52 17.63 102.68
N PHE A 51 55.14 16.35 102.78
CA PHE A 51 54.01 15.80 102.03
C PHE A 51 52.69 16.52 102.39
N ILE A 52 52.35 16.67 103.67
CA ILE A 52 51.12 17.35 104.11
C ILE A 52 51.09 18.83 103.68
N THR A 53 52.25 19.51 103.63
CA THR A 53 52.32 20.93 103.21
C THR A 53 52.36 21.13 101.70
N LEU A 54 52.82 20.15 100.92
CA LEU A 54 52.90 20.22 99.46
C LEU A 54 51.71 19.55 98.74
N ALA A 55 51.07 18.55 99.36
CA ALA A 55 49.95 17.82 98.80
C ALA A 55 48.69 18.69 98.63
N LYS A 56 47.84 18.28 97.70
CA LYS A 56 46.60 18.94 97.29
C LYS A 56 45.43 18.03 97.64
N SER A 57 44.37 18.61 98.19
CA SER A 57 43.18 17.87 98.60
C SER A 57 42.24 17.73 97.41
N ILE A 58 42.25 16.56 96.77
CA ILE A 58 41.39 16.28 95.63
C ILE A 58 40.13 15.52 96.07
N GLU A 59 38.98 15.97 95.56
CA GLU A 59 37.68 15.31 95.73
C GLU A 59 37.20 14.89 94.33
N ILE A 60 37.16 13.58 94.07
CA ILE A 60 36.69 13.04 92.78
C ILE A 60 35.26 12.56 92.98
N ARG A 61 34.37 12.98 92.09
CA ARG A 61 32.94 12.70 92.17
C ARG A 61 32.47 12.07 90.86
N ALA A 62 31.93 10.87 90.92
CA ALA A 62 31.21 10.30 89.78
C ALA A 62 29.90 11.07 89.60
N VAL A 63 29.59 11.46 88.37
CA VAL A 63 28.32 12.09 87.98
C VAL A 63 27.77 11.41 86.74
N SER A 64 26.45 11.41 86.56
CA SER A 64 25.81 10.96 85.32
C SER A 64 24.70 11.94 84.94
N ALA A 65 24.40 12.05 83.65
CA ALA A 65 23.28 12.86 83.18
C ALA A 65 21.94 12.36 83.77
N ASP A 66 21.03 13.29 84.07
CA ASP A 66 19.65 12.96 84.45
C ASP A 66 18.91 12.40 83.23
N LEU A 67 18.14 11.33 83.44
CA LEU A 67 17.35 10.68 82.39
C LEU A 67 16.26 11.58 81.79
N LYS A 68 15.86 12.65 82.50
CA LYS A 68 14.84 13.62 82.06
C LYS A 68 15.42 14.96 81.60
N ASP A 69 16.66 15.24 81.98
CA ASP A 69 17.40 16.46 81.61
C ASP A 69 18.87 16.12 81.38
N PRO A 70 19.27 15.79 80.13
CA PRO A 70 20.63 15.39 79.83
C PRO A 70 21.72 16.44 80.11
N GLN A 71 21.35 17.71 80.33
CA GLN A 71 22.31 18.75 80.72
C GLN A 71 22.54 18.82 82.24
N ARG A 72 21.63 18.23 83.03
CA ARG A 72 21.76 18.14 84.49
C ARG A 72 22.61 16.94 84.90
N MET A 73 23.82 17.21 85.38
CA MET A 73 24.66 16.19 86.00
C MET A 73 24.22 15.89 87.45
N VAL A 74 24.05 14.60 87.76
CA VAL A 74 23.60 14.10 89.07
C VAL A 74 24.69 13.20 89.65
N TRP A 75 25.13 13.52 90.87
CA TRP A 75 26.12 12.73 91.61
C TRP A 75 25.68 11.27 91.78
N GLN A 76 26.60 10.34 91.58
CA GLN A 76 26.40 8.90 91.78
C GLN A 76 27.35 8.39 92.86
N PRO A 77 26.89 7.49 93.76
CA PRO A 77 27.79 6.73 94.60
C PRO A 77 28.65 5.79 93.72
N ALA A 78 29.96 5.83 93.91
CA ALA A 78 30.93 5.08 93.11
C ALA A 78 32.22 4.83 93.91
N ASP A 79 32.85 3.68 93.66
CA ASP A 79 34.16 3.34 94.22
C ASP A 79 35.26 3.94 93.34
N VAL A 80 35.97 4.93 93.89
CA VAL A 80 36.99 5.72 93.17
C VAL A 80 38.40 5.33 93.62
N HIS A 81 39.13 4.68 92.74
CA HIS A 81 40.49 4.18 92.98
C HIS A 81 41.54 5.02 92.24
N ILE A 82 42.26 5.84 92.99
CA ILE A 82 43.38 6.66 92.48
C ILE A 82 44.70 5.87 92.58
N ALA A 83 45.40 5.69 91.46
CA ALA A 83 46.69 5.01 91.39
C ALA A 83 47.84 5.95 91.82
N SER A 84 48.20 5.92 93.11
CA SER A 84 49.38 6.62 93.66
C SER A 84 50.08 5.78 94.71
N TRP A 85 51.42 5.81 94.69
CA TRP A 85 52.30 5.17 95.70
C TRP A 85 52.37 5.96 97.01
N LEU A 86 52.11 7.27 96.96
CA LEU A 86 52.05 8.15 98.13
C LEU A 86 50.74 8.95 98.07
N LYS A 87 49.80 8.57 98.93
CA LYS A 87 48.48 9.19 99.08
C LYS A 87 47.99 9.05 100.52
N LEU A 88 47.24 10.03 101.01
CA LEU A 88 46.61 10.00 102.34
C LEU A 88 45.10 10.27 102.20
N PRO A 89 44.22 9.28 102.41
CA PRO A 89 42.78 9.48 102.39
C PRO A 89 42.30 10.27 103.62
N LEU A 90 41.38 11.19 103.42
CA LEU A 90 40.76 12.06 104.42
C LEU A 90 39.26 12.18 104.12
N GLY A 91 38.48 11.18 104.54
CA GLY A 91 37.07 11.06 104.16
C GLY A 91 36.91 10.91 102.64
N ASN A 92 36.00 11.69 102.04
CA ASN A 92 35.74 11.69 100.59
C ASN A 92 36.88 12.33 99.75
N ARG A 93 37.98 12.75 100.39
CA ARG A 93 39.10 13.44 99.74
C ARG A 93 40.38 12.65 99.87
N VAL A 94 41.28 12.82 98.91
CA VAL A 94 42.63 12.24 98.96
C VAL A 94 43.66 13.36 98.87
N LEU A 95 44.66 13.34 99.74
CA LEU A 95 45.87 14.14 99.57
C LEU A 95 46.83 13.39 98.65
N VAL A 96 47.23 14.04 97.56
CA VAL A 96 48.28 13.62 96.63
C VAL A 96 49.16 14.82 96.27
N LEU A 97 50.36 14.60 95.74
CA LEU A 97 51.19 15.69 95.21
C LEU A 97 50.63 16.19 93.87
N PRO A 98 51.02 17.39 93.39
CA PRO A 98 50.74 17.80 92.01
C PRO A 98 51.35 16.81 91.01
N GLY A 99 50.60 16.44 89.97
CA GLY A 99 51.02 15.42 89.01
C GLY A 99 49.85 14.81 88.23
N ALA A 100 50.16 13.94 87.28
CA ALA A 100 49.17 13.13 86.58
C ALA A 100 48.92 11.81 87.33
N TYR A 101 47.66 11.39 87.41
CA TYR A 101 47.24 10.15 88.06
C TYR A 101 46.24 9.41 87.19
N GLU A 102 46.25 8.08 87.25
CA GLU A 102 45.16 7.26 86.72
C GLU A 102 44.11 7.05 87.81
N VAL A 103 42.84 7.14 87.43
CA VAL A 103 41.68 6.99 88.30
C VAL A 103 40.74 5.98 87.66
N ARG A 104 40.48 4.89 88.37
CA ARG A 104 39.38 3.97 88.04
C ARG A 104 38.15 4.34 88.87
N ILE A 105 36.99 4.36 88.22
CA ILE A 105 35.68 4.54 88.82
C ILE A 105 34.83 3.31 88.49
N ASP A 106 34.39 2.61 89.52
CA ASP A 106 33.39 1.54 89.41
C ASP A 106 32.09 2.01 90.09
N ALA A 107 30.93 1.77 89.46
CA ALA A 107 29.65 2.28 89.94
C ALA A 107 28.50 1.38 89.47
N ASP A 108 27.62 1.00 90.40
CA ASP A 108 26.64 -0.06 90.13
C ASP A 108 25.58 0.35 89.08
N GLY A 109 25.45 -0.46 88.03
CA GLY A 109 24.66 -0.18 86.82
C GLY A 109 25.31 0.79 85.81
N PHE A 110 26.58 1.17 85.97
CA PHE A 110 27.31 2.03 85.04
C PHE A 110 28.46 1.28 84.36
N VAL A 111 28.95 1.80 83.24
CA VAL A 111 30.15 1.30 82.56
C VAL A 111 31.38 1.66 83.41
N PRO A 112 32.21 0.68 83.84
CA PRO A 112 33.43 0.98 84.59
C PRO A 112 34.40 1.84 83.77
N LEU A 113 34.85 2.94 84.36
CA LEU A 113 35.66 3.96 83.69
C LEU A 113 37.08 3.98 84.25
N SER A 114 38.08 4.13 83.39
CA SER A 114 39.45 4.44 83.79
C SER A 114 39.94 5.66 82.99
N GLN A 115 40.37 6.70 83.70
CA GLN A 115 40.70 8.00 83.11
C GLN A 115 41.93 8.61 83.80
N SER A 116 42.78 9.30 83.05
CA SER A 116 43.86 10.10 83.63
C SER A 116 43.38 11.50 84.02
N ILE A 117 43.73 11.94 85.23
CA ILE A 117 43.52 13.30 85.75
C ILE A 117 44.87 14.00 85.94
N SER A 118 44.85 15.33 85.98
CA SER A 118 46.03 16.15 86.32
C SER A 118 45.72 17.05 87.52
N VAL A 119 46.50 16.89 88.59
CA VAL A 119 46.35 17.63 89.85
C VAL A 119 47.22 18.89 89.82
N ALA A 120 46.57 20.05 89.80
CA ALA A 120 47.17 21.37 89.67
C ALA A 120 47.80 21.87 90.99
N GLY A 121 48.27 23.13 91.00
CA GLY A 121 48.89 23.76 92.17
C GLY A 121 47.93 24.09 93.32
N ASP A 122 46.62 24.12 93.08
CA ASP A 122 45.62 24.61 94.02
C ASP A 122 45.40 23.69 95.22
N ARG A 123 45.33 24.27 96.42
CA ARG A 123 45.26 23.53 97.70
C ARG A 123 44.10 22.54 97.79
N HIS A 124 42.99 22.84 97.14
CA HIS A 124 41.85 21.96 97.01
C HIS A 124 41.30 22.03 95.59
N GLN A 125 41.01 20.87 95.00
CA GLN A 125 40.42 20.72 93.67
C GLN A 125 39.26 19.70 93.77
N GLN A 126 38.21 19.91 92.99
CA GLN A 126 37.09 18.98 92.87
C GLN A 126 36.96 18.59 91.39
N MET A 127 36.79 17.29 91.12
CA MET A 127 36.77 16.74 89.77
C MET A 127 35.52 15.87 89.59
N ASP A 128 34.55 16.41 88.85
CA ASP A 128 33.34 15.70 88.49
C ASP A 128 33.58 14.92 87.19
N ILE A 129 33.54 13.59 87.26
CA ILE A 129 33.83 12.68 86.14
C ILE A 129 32.53 12.02 85.68
N VAL A 130 32.21 12.18 84.39
CA VAL A 130 30.95 11.71 83.80
C VAL A 130 31.03 10.21 83.49
N ILE A 131 30.20 9.41 84.16
CA ILE A 131 30.05 7.97 83.92
C ILE A 131 28.77 7.68 83.14
N GLN A 132 28.85 6.71 82.22
CA GLN A 132 27.74 6.29 81.36
C GLN A 132 26.99 5.11 81.98
N ARG A 133 25.65 5.13 81.89
CA ARG A 133 24.80 4.00 82.32
C ARG A 133 25.04 2.81 81.40
N LEU A 134 24.98 1.59 81.93
CA LEU A 134 24.81 0.41 81.08
C LEU A 134 23.49 0.52 80.30
N PRO A 135 23.37 -0.09 79.11
CA PRO A 135 22.10 -0.24 78.40
C PRO A 135 21.01 -0.93 79.25
N GLY A 136 19.76 -0.84 78.82
CA GLY A 136 18.62 -1.55 79.39
C GLY A 136 17.94 -2.47 78.37
N ASN A 137 16.95 -3.25 78.83
CA ASN A 137 16.15 -4.12 77.98
C ASN A 137 14.67 -3.73 78.06
N LEU A 138 13.89 -4.05 77.02
CA LEU A 138 12.44 -3.79 76.97
C LEU A 138 11.68 -5.04 76.56
N GLU A 139 10.86 -5.54 77.48
CA GLU A 139 9.92 -6.64 77.27
C GLU A 139 8.56 -6.06 76.90
N ILE A 140 8.07 -6.35 75.68
CA ILE A 140 6.81 -5.79 75.18
C ILE A 140 5.72 -6.86 75.21
N HIS A 141 4.65 -6.59 75.95
CA HIS A 141 3.49 -7.46 76.06
C HIS A 141 2.37 -6.98 75.14
N LEU A 142 2.03 -7.80 74.14
CA LEU A 142 0.82 -7.65 73.35
C LEU A 142 -0.32 -8.51 73.91
N PRO A 143 -1.60 -8.09 73.73
CA PRO A 143 -2.73 -9.01 73.78
C PRO A 143 -2.51 -10.21 72.83
N ASP A 144 -3.08 -11.35 73.19
CA ASP A 144 -3.34 -12.48 72.29
C ASP A 144 -2.10 -13.10 71.62
N ALA A 145 -0.91 -12.93 72.21
CA ALA A 145 0.37 -13.53 71.79
C ALA A 145 0.75 -13.28 70.31
N LEU A 146 0.34 -12.12 69.78
CA LEU A 146 0.63 -11.69 68.41
C LEU A 146 2.15 -11.60 68.16
N ARG A 147 2.58 -12.03 66.97
CA ARG A 147 3.88 -11.64 66.41
C ARG A 147 3.78 -10.23 65.86
N ALA A 148 4.79 -9.43 66.13
CA ALA A 148 4.84 -8.03 65.73
C ALA A 148 6.30 -7.58 65.61
N ASP A 149 6.62 -6.78 64.61
CA ASP A 149 7.93 -6.17 64.46
C ASP A 149 8.02 -4.90 65.32
N VAL A 150 9.16 -4.74 65.99
CA VAL A 150 9.41 -3.65 66.94
C VAL A 150 10.53 -2.79 66.39
N PHE A 151 10.21 -1.54 66.09
CA PHE A 151 11.16 -0.55 65.61
C PHE A 151 11.53 0.40 66.76
N LEU A 152 12.83 0.55 66.99
CA LEU A 152 13.45 1.45 67.95
C LEU A 152 14.00 2.66 67.18
N ASP A 153 13.46 3.85 67.44
CA ASP A 153 13.82 5.12 66.78
C ASP A 153 13.79 5.09 65.23
N GLY A 154 13.14 4.08 64.64
CA GLY A 154 13.00 3.85 63.20
C GLY A 154 13.69 2.58 62.67
N GLU A 155 14.60 1.97 63.42
CA GLU A 155 15.32 0.75 63.01
C GLU A 155 14.68 -0.51 63.63
N LEU A 156 14.65 -1.62 62.89
CA LEU A 156 14.08 -2.89 63.37
C LEU A 156 14.96 -3.49 64.48
N ALA A 157 14.42 -3.58 65.69
CA ALA A 157 15.15 -3.97 66.90
C ALA A 157 14.82 -5.38 67.41
N ALA A 158 13.59 -5.86 67.20
CA ALA A 158 13.17 -7.24 67.50
C ALA A 158 11.87 -7.61 66.77
N THR A 159 11.54 -8.90 66.72
CA THR A 159 10.20 -9.41 66.37
C THR A 159 9.64 -10.15 67.59
N LEU A 160 8.45 -9.74 68.07
CA LEU A 160 7.84 -10.33 69.26
C LEU A 160 7.51 -11.81 69.06
N PRO A 161 7.73 -12.68 70.08
CA PRO A 161 7.91 -12.35 71.50
C PRO A 161 9.35 -12.07 71.97
N ASP A 162 10.33 -11.86 71.09
CA ASP A 162 11.71 -11.65 71.50
C ASP A 162 11.93 -10.35 72.32
N LEU A 163 12.81 -10.45 73.33
CA LEU A 163 13.19 -9.34 74.20
C LEU A 163 14.04 -8.32 73.43
N VAL A 164 13.64 -7.04 73.43
CA VAL A 164 14.47 -5.96 72.88
C VAL A 164 15.62 -5.69 73.86
N ARG A 165 16.87 -5.75 73.38
CA ARG A 165 18.09 -5.73 74.22
C ARG A 165 18.97 -4.53 73.93
N ASP A 166 19.88 -4.28 74.86
CA ASP A 166 21.02 -3.36 74.71
C ASP A 166 20.62 -1.92 74.30
N ILE A 167 19.41 -1.50 74.71
CA ILE A 167 18.85 -0.19 74.41
C ILE A 167 19.57 0.88 75.26
N PRO A 168 20.06 1.99 74.67
CA PRO A 168 20.68 3.06 75.43
C PRO A 168 19.78 3.65 76.54
N ALA A 169 20.39 4.27 77.54
CA ALA A 169 19.65 4.94 78.61
C ALA A 169 19.21 6.33 78.14
N GLY A 170 17.92 6.50 77.84
CA GLY A 170 17.35 7.72 77.27
C GLY A 170 15.85 7.61 77.00
N THR A 171 15.26 8.62 76.39
CA THR A 171 13.89 8.51 75.84
C THR A 171 13.96 8.04 74.40
N HIS A 172 13.37 6.89 74.13
CA HIS A 172 13.34 6.25 72.81
C HIS A 172 11.91 6.16 72.29
N GLU A 173 11.74 6.15 70.97
CA GLU A 173 10.46 5.98 70.29
C GLU A 173 10.30 4.54 69.82
N ILE A 174 9.28 3.84 70.36
CA ILE A 174 9.00 2.44 70.06
C ILE A 174 7.76 2.38 69.16
N ARG A 175 7.91 1.92 67.92
CA ARG A 175 6.79 1.53 67.04
C ARG A 175 6.65 0.01 67.08
N VAL A 176 5.47 -0.46 67.43
CA VAL A 176 5.10 -1.88 67.30
C VAL A 176 4.14 -2.04 66.13
N ASP A 177 4.47 -2.95 65.22
CA ASP A 177 3.80 -3.16 63.94
C ASP A 177 3.39 -4.63 63.79
N ALA A 178 2.14 -4.92 63.40
CA ALA A 178 1.65 -6.29 63.34
C ALA A 178 0.65 -6.48 62.19
N PRO A 179 0.74 -7.57 61.40
CA PRO A 179 -0.17 -7.83 60.28
C PRO A 179 -1.63 -7.76 60.71
N LEU A 180 -2.48 -7.10 59.92
CA LEU A 180 -3.87 -6.78 60.24
C LEU A 180 -4.11 -5.75 61.37
N TYR A 181 -3.10 -5.10 61.96
CA TYR A 181 -3.29 -4.11 63.04
C TYR A 181 -2.69 -2.75 62.70
N ARG A 182 -3.24 -1.68 63.29
CA ARG A 182 -2.65 -0.34 63.20
C ARG A 182 -1.34 -0.30 63.99
N ALA A 183 -0.25 -0.08 63.28
CA ALA A 183 1.06 0.18 63.87
C ALA A 183 0.97 1.29 64.93
N LYS A 184 1.56 1.05 66.11
CA LYS A 184 1.41 1.93 67.27
C LYS A 184 2.75 2.41 67.79
N THR A 185 2.92 3.73 67.77
CA THR A 185 4.14 4.41 68.23
C THR A 185 3.94 4.99 69.63
N GLN A 186 4.89 4.75 70.53
CA GLN A 186 4.88 5.27 71.91
C GLN A 186 6.31 5.53 72.39
N ARG A 187 6.52 6.67 73.06
CA ARG A 187 7.82 7.00 73.67
C ARG A 187 7.97 6.36 75.04
N VAL A 188 9.15 5.82 75.31
CA VAL A 188 9.50 5.11 76.55
C VAL A 188 10.81 5.66 77.10
N LEU A 189 10.86 5.93 78.41
CA LEU A 189 12.09 6.30 79.09
C LEU A 189 12.80 5.02 79.57
N ILE A 190 13.93 4.70 78.95
CA ILE A 190 14.81 3.59 79.29
C ILE A 190 15.80 4.04 80.36
N ARG A 191 15.83 3.32 81.49
CA ARG A 191 16.63 3.66 82.68
C ARG A 191 18.11 3.29 82.58
N GLY A 192 18.42 2.34 81.69
CA GLY A 192 19.71 1.67 81.61
C GLY A 192 19.94 0.68 82.76
N LYS A 193 21.19 0.60 83.22
CA LYS A 193 21.64 -0.23 84.35
C LYS A 193 21.47 -1.75 84.19
N GLY A 194 21.20 -2.24 82.98
CA GLY A 194 20.80 -3.63 82.74
C GLY A 194 19.37 -3.95 83.21
N GLU A 195 18.58 -2.96 83.63
CA GLU A 195 17.17 -3.16 84.00
C GLU A 195 16.37 -3.60 82.77
N THR A 196 15.58 -4.68 82.92
CA THR A 196 14.50 -5.00 81.97
C THR A 196 13.24 -4.26 82.39
N GLN A 197 12.70 -3.44 81.51
CA GLN A 197 11.43 -2.75 81.68
C GLN A 197 10.32 -3.50 80.92
N ILE A 198 9.10 -3.49 81.46
CA ILE A 198 7.92 -4.10 80.82
C ILE A 198 7.04 -2.98 80.23
N MET A 199 6.56 -3.18 79.00
CA MET A 199 5.69 -2.26 78.26
C MET A 199 4.50 -3.01 77.67
N SER A 200 3.27 -2.70 78.10
CA SER A 200 2.06 -3.29 77.54
C SER A 200 1.52 -2.44 76.38
N VAL A 201 1.39 -3.00 75.18
CA VAL A 201 0.92 -2.28 73.99
C VAL A 201 -0.37 -2.90 73.47
N LYS A 202 -1.49 -2.16 73.59
CA LYS A 202 -2.75 -2.53 72.94
C LYS A 202 -2.82 -1.94 71.53
N LEU A 203 -2.75 -2.80 70.52
CA LEU A 203 -2.96 -2.46 69.11
C LEU A 203 -4.47 -2.40 68.77
N GLU A 204 -4.81 -1.79 67.63
CA GLU A 204 -6.18 -1.77 67.10
C GLU A 204 -6.28 -2.60 65.82
N PRO A 205 -7.25 -3.54 65.69
CA PRO A 205 -7.53 -4.22 64.44
C PRO A 205 -7.80 -3.23 63.30
N ALA A 206 -7.05 -3.39 62.21
CA ALA A 206 -7.07 -2.62 60.97
C ALA A 206 -7.60 -3.45 59.79
N TRP A 207 -8.48 -4.42 60.06
CA TRP A 207 -8.96 -5.39 59.08
C TRP A 207 -10.48 -5.55 59.09
N ALA A 208 -11.04 -6.08 58.00
CA ALA A 208 -12.42 -6.55 57.89
C ALA A 208 -12.49 -7.86 57.10
N GLU A 209 -13.50 -8.69 57.35
CA GLU A 209 -13.72 -9.94 56.63
C GLU A 209 -14.56 -9.71 55.37
N TYR A 210 -14.00 -10.03 54.21
CA TYR A 210 -14.63 -9.88 52.91
C TYR A 210 -14.99 -11.26 52.35
N GLN A 211 -16.26 -11.45 52.00
CA GLN A 211 -16.77 -12.69 51.41
C GLN A 211 -16.97 -12.52 49.91
N PHE A 212 -16.26 -13.31 49.13
CA PHE A 212 -16.29 -13.30 47.66
C PHE A 212 -17.06 -14.49 47.12
N SER A 213 -17.77 -14.28 46.01
CA SER A 213 -18.47 -15.33 45.24
C SER A 213 -18.50 -14.95 43.78
N SER A 214 -18.47 -15.95 42.88
CA SER A 214 -18.61 -15.74 41.44
C SER A 214 -19.44 -16.82 40.78
N GLN A 215 -19.88 -16.53 39.55
CA GLN A 215 -20.51 -17.48 38.65
C GLN A 215 -19.73 -17.51 37.33
N PRO A 216 -19.05 -18.62 36.96
CA PRO A 216 -18.91 -19.87 37.72
C PRO A 216 -18.14 -19.69 39.04
N ALA A 217 -18.37 -20.59 39.99
CA ALA A 217 -17.57 -20.72 41.21
C ALA A 217 -16.25 -21.45 40.91
N GLY A 218 -15.27 -21.35 41.82
CA GLY A 218 -13.91 -21.85 41.61
C GLY A 218 -13.03 -20.89 40.80
N ALA A 219 -13.44 -19.63 40.65
CA ALA A 219 -12.59 -18.57 40.11
C ALA A 219 -11.49 -18.18 41.11
N ASP A 220 -10.25 -17.99 40.65
CA ASP A 220 -9.17 -17.39 41.42
C ASP A 220 -9.58 -15.99 41.88
N ILE A 221 -9.37 -15.70 43.16
CA ILE A 221 -9.42 -14.37 43.74
C ILE A 221 -7.98 -13.88 43.87
N VAL A 222 -7.70 -12.71 43.29
CA VAL A 222 -6.40 -12.05 43.34
C VAL A 222 -6.60 -10.68 44.00
N ILE A 223 -5.78 -10.37 45.01
CA ILE A 223 -5.77 -9.10 45.72
C ILE A 223 -4.36 -8.50 45.63
N ASP A 224 -4.24 -7.24 45.21
CA ASP A 224 -2.96 -6.52 45.06
C ASP A 224 -1.90 -7.27 44.22
N GLY A 225 -2.35 -8.16 43.32
CA GLY A 225 -1.51 -9.02 42.48
C GLY A 225 -1.26 -10.44 43.01
N GLU A 226 -1.55 -10.74 44.27
CA GLU A 226 -1.36 -12.07 44.88
C GLU A 226 -2.64 -12.92 44.87
N VAL A 227 -2.52 -14.23 44.57
CA VAL A 227 -3.65 -15.17 44.57
C VAL A 227 -4.00 -15.56 46.01
N VAL A 228 -5.09 -15.01 46.54
CA VAL A 228 -5.50 -15.27 47.95
C VAL A 228 -6.33 -16.55 48.11
N GLY A 229 -6.92 -17.07 47.02
CA GLY A 229 -7.67 -18.33 47.03
C GLY A 229 -8.67 -18.43 45.89
N GLN A 230 -9.76 -19.18 46.07
CA GLN A 230 -10.80 -19.41 45.05
C GLN A 230 -12.21 -19.25 45.61
N THR A 231 -13.13 -18.76 44.78
CA THR A 231 -14.53 -18.50 45.14
C THR A 231 -15.36 -19.79 45.35
N PRO A 232 -16.33 -19.81 46.30
CA PRO A 232 -16.62 -18.77 47.29
C PRO A 232 -15.67 -18.86 48.49
N MET A 233 -15.22 -17.71 49.01
CA MET A 233 -14.24 -17.65 50.10
C MET A 233 -14.41 -16.38 50.95
N SER A 234 -14.19 -16.52 52.26
CA SER A 234 -13.97 -15.40 53.18
C SER A 234 -12.48 -15.16 53.38
N VAL A 235 -12.03 -13.91 53.29
CA VAL A 235 -10.64 -13.50 53.56
C VAL A 235 -10.63 -12.20 54.34
N ARG A 236 -9.65 -12.05 55.25
CA ARG A 236 -9.47 -10.81 56.02
C ARG A 236 -8.57 -9.88 55.24
N LEU A 237 -9.10 -8.72 54.88
CA LEU A 237 -8.36 -7.68 54.18
C LEU A 237 -8.02 -6.55 55.14
N GLU A 238 -6.82 -6.01 54.99
CA GLU A 238 -6.37 -4.82 55.69
C GLU A 238 -6.99 -3.54 55.12
N GLU A 239 -7.22 -2.55 55.96
CA GLU A 239 -7.82 -1.27 55.60
C GLU A 239 -7.02 -0.51 54.53
N GLY A 240 -7.73 0.27 53.72
CA GLY A 240 -7.17 0.99 52.58
C GLY A 240 -7.82 0.60 51.25
N SER A 241 -7.26 1.11 50.16
CA SER A 241 -7.68 0.74 48.80
C SER A 241 -6.89 -0.49 48.35
N ARG A 242 -7.57 -1.48 47.76
CA ARG A 242 -7.03 -2.80 47.37
C ARG A 242 -7.51 -3.16 45.97
N GLU A 243 -6.62 -3.64 45.11
CA GLU A 243 -6.97 -4.05 43.74
C GLU A 243 -7.56 -5.47 43.76
N LEU A 244 -8.79 -5.62 43.27
CA LEU A 244 -9.44 -6.92 43.09
C LEU A 244 -9.34 -7.37 41.64
N LEU A 245 -8.98 -8.63 41.44
CA LEU A 245 -9.06 -9.34 40.16
C LEU A 245 -9.65 -10.74 40.40
N ILE A 246 -10.80 -11.04 39.80
CA ILE A 246 -11.42 -12.37 39.81
C ILE A 246 -11.33 -12.97 38.42
N ARG A 247 -10.75 -14.17 38.28
CA ARG A 247 -10.54 -14.84 36.99
C ARG A 247 -10.88 -16.33 37.06
N ALA A 248 -11.50 -16.85 36.02
CA ALA A 248 -11.79 -18.27 35.87
C ALA A 248 -11.30 -18.78 34.51
N ALA A 249 -10.99 -20.08 34.43
CA ALA A 249 -10.71 -20.72 33.15
C ALA A 249 -11.91 -20.53 32.20
N LYS A 250 -11.62 -20.20 30.93
CA LYS A 250 -12.62 -19.93 29.88
C LYS A 250 -13.56 -18.73 30.13
N SER A 251 -13.21 -17.84 31.05
CA SER A 251 -13.97 -16.60 31.33
C SER A 251 -13.07 -15.37 31.18
N LYS A 252 -13.67 -14.21 30.86
CA LYS A 252 -12.99 -12.91 30.91
C LYS A 252 -12.76 -12.54 32.38
N PRO A 253 -11.59 -11.95 32.73
CA PRO A 253 -11.34 -11.51 34.09
C PRO A 253 -12.21 -10.30 34.46
N PHE A 254 -12.74 -10.31 35.68
CA PHE A 254 -13.37 -9.15 36.31
C PHE A 254 -12.35 -8.44 37.20
N SER A 255 -12.35 -7.11 37.23
CA SER A 255 -11.49 -6.34 38.13
C SER A 255 -12.21 -5.10 38.65
N ASP A 256 -11.92 -4.73 39.90
CA ASP A 256 -12.56 -3.65 40.66
C ASP A 256 -11.60 -3.12 41.74
N THR A 257 -11.96 -2.05 42.44
CA THR A 257 -11.15 -1.49 43.55
C THR A 257 -11.93 -1.48 44.85
N LEU A 258 -11.49 -2.30 45.80
CA LEU A 258 -12.09 -2.42 47.12
C LEU A 258 -11.56 -1.34 48.05
N ASN A 259 -12.45 -0.61 48.72
CA ASN A 259 -12.06 0.34 49.77
C ASN A 259 -12.40 -0.26 51.14
N VAL A 260 -11.44 -0.98 51.70
CA VAL A 260 -11.59 -1.76 52.93
C VAL A 260 -11.60 -0.83 54.14
N VAL A 261 -12.67 -0.92 54.94
CA VAL A 261 -12.85 -0.16 56.20
C VAL A 261 -12.75 -1.13 57.37
N ALA A 262 -11.84 -0.89 58.31
CA ALA A 262 -11.61 -1.79 59.43
C ALA A 262 -12.88 -2.04 60.26
N ARG A 263 -13.13 -3.32 60.60
CA ARG A 263 -14.29 -3.85 61.32
C ARG A 263 -15.65 -3.68 60.62
N GLN A 264 -15.65 -3.38 59.32
CA GLN A 264 -16.85 -3.38 58.48
C GLN A 264 -16.80 -4.57 57.51
N ASP A 265 -17.16 -5.74 58.03
CA ASP A 265 -17.23 -6.98 57.24
C ASP A 265 -18.25 -6.85 56.10
N LEU A 266 -17.92 -7.37 54.92
CA LEU A 266 -18.69 -7.17 53.69
C LEU A 266 -18.87 -8.46 52.90
N VAL A 267 -20.11 -8.75 52.51
CA VAL A 267 -20.40 -9.73 51.46
C VAL A 267 -20.37 -9.01 50.11
N VAL A 268 -19.37 -9.31 49.29
CA VAL A 268 -19.25 -8.76 47.94
C VAL A 268 -20.31 -9.44 47.06
N PRO A 269 -21.11 -8.68 46.27
CA PRO A 269 -22.10 -9.26 45.36
C PRO A 269 -21.49 -10.29 44.40
N THR A 270 -22.21 -11.38 44.14
CA THR A 270 -21.72 -12.47 43.28
C THR A 270 -21.35 -11.98 41.89
N VAL A 271 -20.06 -12.08 41.54
CA VAL A 271 -19.53 -11.64 40.25
C VAL A 271 -19.84 -12.69 39.18
N ALA A 272 -20.78 -12.38 38.28
CA ALA A 272 -20.99 -13.18 37.07
C ALA A 272 -19.88 -12.85 36.05
N LEU A 273 -19.02 -13.82 35.74
CA LEU A 273 -17.93 -13.65 34.78
C LEU A 273 -18.46 -13.89 33.35
N GLU A 274 -18.12 -12.99 32.43
CA GLU A 274 -18.42 -13.21 31.01
C GLU A 274 -17.62 -14.39 30.45
N PRO A 275 -18.20 -15.24 29.59
CA PRO A 275 -17.45 -16.23 28.81
C PRO A 275 -16.31 -15.61 27.99
N ALA A 276 -15.17 -16.29 27.90
CA ALA A 276 -14.07 -15.88 27.03
C ALA A 276 -14.35 -16.21 25.56
N ASP A 277 -14.04 -15.26 24.67
CA ASP A 277 -14.28 -15.36 23.23
C ASP A 277 -13.59 -16.60 22.62
N GLY A 278 -14.24 -17.21 21.62
CA GLY A 278 -13.68 -18.31 20.85
C GLY A 278 -12.84 -17.80 19.67
N GLU A 279 -11.76 -18.49 19.35
CA GLU A 279 -10.89 -18.18 18.21
C GLU A 279 -11.25 -19.10 17.03
N LEU A 280 -11.52 -18.52 15.87
CA LEU A 280 -11.85 -19.24 14.65
C LEU A 280 -10.86 -18.90 13.52
N ALA A 281 -10.02 -19.88 13.18
CA ALA A 281 -9.10 -19.82 12.05
C ALA A 281 -9.77 -20.35 10.77
N LEU A 282 -9.91 -19.48 9.76
CA LEU A 282 -10.62 -19.75 8.51
C LEU A 282 -9.66 -19.81 7.32
N GLN A 283 -9.69 -20.94 6.61
CA GLN A 283 -8.92 -21.17 5.39
C GLN A 283 -9.86 -21.51 4.22
N SER A 284 -9.38 -21.39 2.98
CA SER A 284 -10.13 -21.87 1.82
C SER A 284 -9.22 -22.36 0.70
N LYS A 285 -9.76 -23.24 -0.14
CA LYS A 285 -9.14 -23.71 -1.38
C LYS A 285 -10.07 -23.35 -2.55
N PRO A 286 -9.71 -22.38 -3.42
CA PRO A 286 -8.50 -21.55 -3.38
C PRO A 286 -8.50 -20.54 -2.22
N ALA A 287 -7.30 -20.12 -1.78
CA ALA A 287 -7.12 -19.07 -0.78
C ALA A 287 -7.51 -17.69 -1.33
N GLY A 288 -7.61 -16.67 -0.46
CA GLY A 288 -8.07 -15.33 -0.84
C GLY A 288 -9.54 -15.32 -1.23
N ALA A 289 -10.39 -16.02 -0.47
CA ALA A 289 -11.84 -15.91 -0.55
C ALA A 289 -12.32 -14.88 0.49
N ALA A 290 -13.31 -14.07 0.14
CA ALA A 290 -13.95 -13.14 1.06
C ALA A 290 -14.68 -13.90 2.17
N VAL A 291 -14.52 -13.44 3.40
CA VAL A 291 -15.20 -13.96 4.59
C VAL A 291 -16.22 -12.95 5.08
N ILE A 292 -17.45 -13.40 5.24
CA ILE A 292 -18.57 -12.65 5.82
C ILE A 292 -19.04 -13.46 7.04
N VAL A 293 -19.21 -12.81 8.19
CA VAL A 293 -19.72 -13.44 9.42
C VAL A 293 -20.87 -12.61 9.95
N ASN A 294 -22.04 -13.24 10.16
CA ASN A 294 -23.26 -12.57 10.61
C ASN A 294 -23.57 -11.29 9.78
N GLU A 295 -23.51 -11.43 8.45
CA GLU A 295 -23.76 -10.39 7.43
C GLU A 295 -22.69 -9.27 7.35
N GLU A 296 -21.72 -9.21 8.26
CA GLU A 296 -20.58 -8.28 8.20
C GLU A 296 -19.39 -8.87 7.44
N TYR A 297 -18.73 -8.09 6.57
CA TYR A 297 -17.48 -8.47 5.92
C TYR A 297 -16.29 -8.39 6.89
N ARG A 298 -15.56 -9.50 7.06
CA ARG A 298 -14.48 -9.63 8.07
C ARG A 298 -13.07 -9.76 7.48
N GLY A 299 -12.93 -9.86 6.15
CA GLY A 299 -11.62 -9.94 5.47
C GLY A 299 -11.54 -11.03 4.39
N THR A 300 -10.36 -11.60 4.17
CA THR A 300 -10.14 -12.69 3.21
C THR A 300 -9.29 -13.81 3.80
N THR A 301 -9.57 -15.06 3.44
CA THR A 301 -8.79 -16.24 3.87
C THR A 301 -7.33 -16.23 3.39
N PRO A 302 -6.35 -16.71 4.20
CA PRO A 302 -6.50 -17.18 5.58
C PRO A 302 -6.75 -16.02 6.56
N LEU A 303 -7.67 -16.23 7.50
CA LEU A 303 -8.15 -15.20 8.44
C LEU A 303 -8.45 -15.83 9.80
N THR A 304 -8.00 -15.20 10.90
CA THR A 304 -8.37 -15.59 12.27
C THR A 304 -9.31 -14.53 12.85
N LEU A 305 -10.37 -14.96 13.52
CA LEU A 305 -11.37 -14.09 14.15
C LEU A 305 -11.66 -14.53 15.59
N ASN A 306 -11.75 -13.58 16.50
CA ASN A 306 -12.37 -13.80 17.81
C ASN A 306 -13.89 -13.57 17.66
N LEU A 307 -14.68 -14.48 18.21
CA LEU A 307 -16.14 -14.52 18.10
C LEU A 307 -16.77 -14.88 19.46
N LEU A 308 -18.04 -14.51 19.66
CA LEU A 308 -18.73 -14.74 20.93
C LEU A 308 -19.00 -16.25 21.12
N PRO A 309 -18.79 -16.81 22.32
CA PRO A 309 -18.93 -18.23 22.55
C PRO A 309 -20.39 -18.60 22.87
N ASN A 310 -20.78 -19.81 22.51
CA ASN A 310 -22.14 -20.39 22.57
C ASN A 310 -23.16 -19.76 21.61
N ASP A 311 -22.85 -18.61 21.00
CA ASP A 311 -23.61 -18.04 19.89
C ASP A 311 -23.42 -18.84 18.60
N ALA A 312 -24.40 -18.72 17.69
CA ALA A 312 -24.38 -19.34 16.38
C ALA A 312 -23.91 -18.32 15.33
N HIS A 313 -22.71 -18.51 14.80
CA HIS A 313 -22.11 -17.63 13.79
C HIS A 313 -22.29 -18.19 12.39
N ARG A 314 -23.06 -17.49 11.54
CA ARG A 314 -23.19 -17.82 10.12
C ARG A 314 -21.97 -17.29 9.38
N VAL A 315 -21.12 -18.20 8.92
CA VAL A 315 -19.89 -17.93 8.18
C VAL A 315 -20.10 -18.22 6.70
N GLN A 316 -20.06 -17.15 5.91
CA GLN A 316 -20.17 -17.19 4.46
C GLN A 316 -18.79 -16.95 3.83
N VAL A 317 -18.37 -17.85 2.93
CA VAL A 317 -17.09 -17.77 2.22
C VAL A 317 -17.33 -17.73 0.72
N TYR A 318 -16.92 -16.60 0.11
CA TYR A 318 -17.20 -16.27 -1.28
C TYR A 318 -15.92 -16.03 -2.08
N LYS A 319 -15.86 -16.55 -3.31
CA LYS A 319 -14.81 -16.21 -4.29
C LYS A 319 -15.42 -16.11 -5.69
N ALA A 320 -15.08 -15.07 -6.44
CA ALA A 320 -15.60 -14.89 -7.80
C ALA A 320 -15.20 -16.08 -8.71
N GLY A 321 -16.14 -16.59 -9.50
CA GLY A 321 -16.00 -17.83 -10.27
C GLY A 321 -16.24 -19.13 -9.48
N TYR A 322 -16.59 -19.04 -8.20
CA TYR A 322 -16.90 -20.18 -7.32
C TYR A 322 -18.30 -20.04 -6.70
N LYS A 323 -18.88 -21.15 -6.27
CA LYS A 323 -20.11 -21.18 -5.48
C LYS A 323 -19.85 -20.61 -4.08
N LEU A 324 -20.85 -19.94 -3.53
CA LEU A 324 -20.87 -19.55 -2.11
C LEU A 324 -20.81 -20.81 -1.23
N ALA A 325 -19.93 -20.82 -0.23
CA ALA A 325 -20.06 -21.67 0.94
C ALA A 325 -20.73 -20.89 2.06
N ASP A 326 -21.65 -21.53 2.79
CA ASP A 326 -22.50 -20.92 3.83
C ASP A 326 -22.70 -22.00 4.91
N GLU A 327 -22.08 -21.81 6.07
CA GLU A 327 -22.16 -22.74 7.21
C GLU A 327 -22.38 -21.97 8.50
N THR A 328 -23.11 -22.56 9.44
CA THR A 328 -23.22 -22.03 10.82
C THR A 328 -22.26 -22.78 11.73
N LEU A 329 -21.43 -22.03 12.46
CA LEU A 329 -20.44 -22.54 13.40
C LEU A 329 -20.72 -21.98 14.80
N ASN A 330 -20.58 -22.82 15.82
CA ASN A 330 -20.71 -22.45 17.23
C ASN A 330 -19.38 -22.78 17.92
N LEU A 331 -18.89 -21.90 18.79
CA LEU A 331 -17.63 -22.07 19.53
C LEU A 331 -17.92 -22.19 21.02
N ALA A 332 -17.24 -23.09 21.73
CA ALA A 332 -17.26 -23.09 23.19
C ALA A 332 -16.37 -21.96 23.75
N PRO A 333 -16.58 -21.52 25.02
CA PRO A 333 -15.74 -20.50 25.65
C PRO A 333 -14.26 -20.89 25.66
N ALA A 334 -13.41 -19.97 25.17
CA ALA A 334 -11.98 -20.17 24.89
C ALA A 334 -11.65 -21.44 24.06
N GLU A 335 -12.48 -21.80 23.08
CA GLU A 335 -12.14 -22.80 22.06
C GLU A 335 -11.40 -22.15 20.88
N SER A 336 -10.27 -22.73 20.46
CA SER A 336 -9.61 -22.42 19.19
C SER A 336 -9.99 -23.47 18.13
N GLN A 337 -10.83 -23.11 17.17
CA GLN A 337 -11.28 -23.98 16.07
C GLN A 337 -10.62 -23.58 14.74
N SER A 338 -10.33 -24.56 13.88
CA SER A 338 -9.83 -24.34 12.51
C SER A 338 -10.77 -24.98 11.49
N LYS A 339 -11.18 -24.20 10.48
CA LYS A 339 -12.12 -24.62 9.42
C LYS A 339 -11.55 -24.28 8.04
N GLU A 340 -11.51 -25.27 7.15
CA GLU A 340 -11.17 -25.08 5.74
C GLU A 340 -12.41 -25.22 4.84
N PHE A 341 -12.61 -24.26 3.94
CA PHE A 341 -13.65 -24.27 2.92
C PHE A 341 -13.07 -24.62 1.53
N SER A 342 -13.33 -25.84 1.05
CA SER A 342 -13.02 -26.24 -0.33
C SER A 342 -14.12 -25.76 -1.28
N LEU A 343 -13.85 -24.69 -2.02
CA LEU A 343 -14.83 -24.01 -2.87
C LEU A 343 -14.98 -24.73 -4.22
N GLN A 344 -16.21 -25.04 -4.60
CA GLN A 344 -16.53 -25.59 -5.92
C GLN A 344 -16.61 -24.48 -6.96
N ALA A 345 -15.95 -24.63 -8.11
CA ALA A 345 -16.08 -23.68 -9.22
C ALA A 345 -17.54 -23.59 -9.72
N ASP A 346 -18.04 -22.39 -9.97
CA ASP A 346 -19.38 -22.20 -10.56
C ASP A 346 -19.28 -22.19 -12.08
N LEU A 347 -19.42 -23.39 -12.66
CA LEU A 347 -19.26 -23.61 -14.09
C LEU A 347 -20.57 -23.47 -14.87
N ILE A 348 -20.47 -22.80 -16.01
CA ILE A 348 -21.53 -22.46 -16.96
C ILE A 348 -21.10 -22.99 -18.33
N SER A 349 -21.98 -23.76 -18.99
CA SER A 349 -21.71 -24.37 -20.29
C SER A 349 -21.95 -23.35 -21.43
N VAL A 350 -20.88 -22.94 -22.10
CA VAL A 350 -20.96 -22.07 -23.30
C VAL A 350 -20.78 -22.94 -24.55
N GLN A 351 -21.69 -22.80 -25.52
CA GLN A 351 -21.60 -23.50 -26.80
C GLN A 351 -20.89 -22.62 -27.83
N PHE A 352 -19.82 -23.14 -28.43
CA PHE A 352 -19.12 -22.51 -29.53
C PHE A 352 -19.58 -23.12 -30.85
N SER A 353 -19.94 -22.27 -31.81
CA SER A 353 -20.22 -22.64 -33.20
C SER A 353 -19.12 -22.05 -34.06
N ILE A 354 -18.23 -22.91 -34.58
CA ILE A 354 -16.97 -22.51 -35.20
C ILE A 354 -16.96 -22.98 -36.66
N GLN A 355 -16.78 -22.02 -37.57
CA GLN A 355 -16.54 -22.26 -38.98
C GLN A 355 -15.19 -21.62 -39.38
N PRO A 356 -14.30 -22.32 -40.10
CA PRO A 356 -14.38 -23.73 -40.44
C PRO A 356 -14.21 -24.64 -39.21
N ASN A 357 -14.89 -25.79 -39.21
CA ASN A 357 -15.03 -26.67 -38.03
C ASN A 357 -13.73 -27.42 -37.62
N ASP A 358 -12.59 -27.10 -38.20
CA ASP A 358 -11.24 -27.57 -37.82
C ASP A 358 -10.38 -26.48 -37.14
N ALA A 359 -10.86 -25.23 -37.10
CA ALA A 359 -10.16 -24.11 -36.45
C ALA A 359 -9.99 -24.33 -34.94
N GLN A 360 -8.85 -23.88 -34.40
CA GLN A 360 -8.48 -24.07 -33.00
C GLN A 360 -9.11 -23.00 -32.11
N VAL A 361 -9.75 -23.44 -31.03
CA VAL A 361 -10.34 -22.58 -29.98
C VAL A 361 -9.37 -22.50 -28.81
N ILE A 362 -9.03 -21.27 -28.43
CA ILE A 362 -8.14 -20.92 -27.33
C ILE A 362 -8.93 -20.02 -26.39
N ILE A 363 -8.87 -20.27 -25.08
CA ILE A 363 -9.54 -19.45 -24.06
C ILE A 363 -8.51 -19.09 -22.99
N ASP A 364 -8.34 -17.79 -22.75
CA ASP A 364 -7.36 -17.20 -21.84
C ASP A 364 -5.91 -17.66 -22.13
N GLY A 365 -5.59 -17.77 -23.42
CA GLY A 365 -4.30 -18.27 -23.91
C GLY A 365 -4.14 -19.79 -23.90
N GLN A 366 -5.08 -20.55 -23.30
CA GLN A 366 -5.01 -22.01 -23.23
C GLN A 366 -5.85 -22.67 -24.34
N PRO A 367 -5.29 -23.58 -25.17
CA PRO A 367 -6.06 -24.37 -26.12
C PRO A 367 -7.15 -25.19 -25.42
N ARG A 368 -8.39 -25.11 -25.93
CA ARG A 368 -9.54 -25.87 -25.40
C ARG A 368 -10.06 -26.94 -26.35
N GLY A 369 -9.80 -26.82 -27.66
CA GLY A 369 -10.14 -27.83 -28.64
C GLY A 369 -10.07 -27.30 -30.08
N ARG A 370 -10.76 -27.97 -31.00
CA ARG A 370 -10.98 -27.54 -32.39
C ARG A 370 -12.45 -27.67 -32.77
N GLY A 371 -12.93 -26.78 -33.63
CA GLY A 371 -14.30 -26.80 -34.14
C GLY A 371 -15.38 -26.43 -33.14
N SER A 372 -16.63 -26.68 -33.53
CA SER A 372 -17.83 -26.42 -32.74
C SER A 372 -17.91 -27.38 -31.56
N GLN A 373 -18.02 -26.85 -30.35
CA GLN A 373 -17.86 -27.60 -29.09
C GLN A 373 -18.54 -26.87 -27.93
N THR A 374 -18.86 -27.57 -26.85
CA THR A 374 -19.37 -26.94 -25.62
C THR A 374 -18.26 -26.96 -24.57
N ILE A 375 -17.95 -25.80 -23.99
CA ILE A 375 -16.90 -25.63 -22.97
C ILE A 375 -17.52 -25.09 -21.69
N SER A 376 -17.23 -25.75 -20.57
CA SER A 376 -17.58 -25.26 -19.24
C SER A 376 -16.59 -24.19 -18.79
N LEU A 377 -17.08 -22.97 -18.61
CA LEU A 377 -16.34 -21.79 -18.18
C LEU A 377 -16.90 -21.28 -16.84
N ASN A 378 -16.17 -20.44 -16.10
CA ASN A 378 -16.73 -19.85 -14.87
C ASN A 378 -17.42 -18.51 -15.19
N SER A 379 -17.99 -17.85 -14.19
CA SER A 379 -18.75 -16.60 -14.36
C SER A 379 -17.89 -15.33 -14.58
N LEU A 380 -16.58 -15.45 -14.77
CA LEU A 380 -15.68 -14.33 -15.06
C LEU A 380 -15.65 -13.99 -16.56
N PRO A 381 -15.17 -12.80 -16.95
CA PRO A 381 -14.81 -12.51 -18.33
C PRO A 381 -13.72 -13.45 -18.84
N HIS A 382 -13.95 -14.06 -20.00
CA HIS A 382 -13.04 -14.97 -20.68
C HIS A 382 -12.69 -14.43 -22.06
N ARG A 383 -11.40 -14.42 -22.41
CA ARG A 383 -10.94 -14.00 -23.74
C ARG A 383 -10.80 -15.21 -24.64
N VAL A 384 -11.66 -15.29 -25.65
CA VAL A 384 -11.65 -16.35 -26.67
C VAL A 384 -10.86 -15.88 -27.89
N GLN A 385 -10.05 -16.78 -28.42
CA GLN A 385 -9.37 -16.64 -29.71
C GLN A 385 -9.66 -17.88 -30.55
N VAL A 386 -9.97 -17.68 -31.83
CA VAL A 386 -10.23 -18.74 -32.78
C VAL A 386 -9.31 -18.55 -33.98
N THR A 387 -8.49 -19.55 -34.27
CA THR A 387 -7.36 -19.42 -35.21
C THR A 387 -7.21 -20.65 -36.12
N LYS A 388 -6.76 -20.40 -37.36
CA LYS A 388 -6.41 -21.42 -38.35
C LYS A 388 -5.43 -20.81 -39.38
N PRO A 389 -4.39 -21.54 -39.84
CA PRO A 389 -3.52 -21.06 -40.92
C PRO A 389 -4.29 -20.73 -42.21
N GLY A 390 -3.97 -19.60 -42.85
CA GLY A 390 -4.68 -19.07 -44.03
C GLY A 390 -5.99 -18.33 -43.72
N TYR A 391 -6.32 -18.16 -42.44
CA TYR A 391 -7.51 -17.46 -41.96
C TYR A 391 -7.12 -16.36 -40.96
N VAL A 392 -7.86 -15.27 -40.96
CA VAL A 392 -7.64 -14.17 -40.01
C VAL A 392 -8.12 -14.61 -38.63
N THR A 393 -7.22 -14.62 -37.64
CA THR A 393 -7.55 -14.98 -36.25
C THR A 393 -8.54 -13.99 -35.66
N GLN A 394 -9.69 -14.49 -35.21
CA GLN A 394 -10.69 -13.68 -34.52
C GLN A 394 -10.50 -13.78 -32.99
N SER A 395 -10.56 -12.65 -32.29
CA SER A 395 -10.58 -12.58 -30.83
C SER A 395 -11.85 -11.87 -30.36
N ILE A 396 -12.48 -12.41 -29.33
CA ILE A 396 -13.71 -11.89 -28.71
C ILE A 396 -13.63 -12.09 -27.19
N GLU A 397 -14.29 -11.24 -26.43
CA GLU A 397 -14.46 -11.41 -24.99
C GLU A 397 -15.91 -11.80 -24.69
N ILE A 398 -16.09 -12.73 -23.75
CA ILE A 398 -17.40 -13.22 -23.33
C ILE A 398 -17.46 -13.26 -21.80
N VAL A 399 -18.65 -13.01 -21.24
CA VAL A 399 -18.96 -13.34 -19.84
C VAL A 399 -19.99 -14.46 -19.87
N PRO A 400 -19.72 -15.65 -19.30
CA PRO A 400 -20.69 -16.74 -19.24
C PRO A 400 -21.86 -16.42 -18.30
N THR A 401 -23.09 -16.63 -18.77
CA THR A 401 -24.32 -16.29 -18.04
C THR A 401 -25.27 -17.47 -17.93
N ARG A 402 -26.06 -17.50 -16.85
CA ARG A 402 -27.04 -18.58 -16.55
C ARG A 402 -28.44 -18.33 -17.11
N GLN A 403 -28.75 -17.12 -17.57
CA GLN A 403 -30.12 -16.71 -17.93
C GLN A 403 -30.62 -17.28 -19.27
N ASN A 404 -29.71 -17.60 -20.21
CA ASN A 404 -30.04 -18.14 -21.52
C ASN A 404 -28.95 -19.11 -22.00
N ARG A 405 -29.27 -19.97 -22.97
CA ARG A 405 -28.27 -20.83 -23.65
C ARG A 405 -27.31 -19.96 -24.47
N GLN A 406 -26.11 -19.71 -23.94
CA GLN A 406 -25.12 -18.87 -24.59
C GLN A 406 -24.42 -19.60 -25.74
N ILE A 407 -24.69 -19.15 -26.97
CA ILE A 407 -24.05 -19.63 -28.19
C ILE A 407 -23.12 -18.55 -28.72
N VAL A 408 -21.84 -18.89 -28.88
CA VAL A 408 -20.78 -18.01 -29.39
C VAL A 408 -20.42 -18.47 -30.79
N SER A 409 -20.90 -17.74 -31.80
CA SER A 409 -20.67 -18.07 -33.21
C SER A 409 -19.46 -17.32 -33.77
N VAL A 410 -18.53 -18.04 -34.37
CA VAL A 410 -17.31 -17.50 -34.99
C VAL A 410 -17.12 -18.12 -36.36
N ASN A 411 -17.12 -17.27 -37.39
CA ASN A 411 -16.87 -17.66 -38.78
C ASN A 411 -15.59 -16.95 -39.25
N LEU A 412 -14.47 -17.67 -39.25
CA LEU A 412 -13.21 -17.12 -39.72
C LEU A 412 -13.27 -16.89 -41.23
N LEU A 413 -12.87 -15.69 -41.65
CA LEU A 413 -12.62 -15.38 -43.05
C LEU A 413 -11.22 -15.83 -43.44
N THR A 414 -11.03 -16.31 -44.68
CA THR A 414 -9.67 -16.41 -45.24
C THR A 414 -9.03 -15.03 -45.35
N GLU A 415 -7.71 -14.97 -45.45
CA GLU A 415 -6.99 -13.69 -45.61
C GLU A 415 -7.51 -12.88 -46.81
N GLU A 416 -7.80 -13.56 -47.93
CA GLU A 416 -8.46 -12.97 -49.11
C GLU A 416 -9.89 -12.49 -48.83
N GLN A 417 -10.73 -13.32 -48.18
CA GLN A 417 -12.11 -12.94 -47.85
C GLN A 417 -12.16 -11.73 -46.92
N HIS A 418 -11.21 -11.64 -45.97
CA HIS A 418 -11.08 -10.49 -45.09
C HIS A 418 -10.63 -9.23 -45.84
N TYR A 419 -9.65 -9.34 -46.75
CA TYR A 419 -9.27 -8.24 -47.64
C TYR A 419 -10.45 -7.73 -48.48
N TRP A 420 -11.22 -8.64 -49.10
CA TRP A 420 -12.41 -8.26 -49.89
C TRP A 420 -13.61 -7.79 -49.04
N ALA A 421 -13.66 -8.11 -47.74
CA ALA A 421 -14.66 -7.57 -46.82
C ALA A 421 -14.38 -6.12 -46.41
N GLN A 422 -13.12 -5.66 -46.49
CA GLN A 422 -12.74 -4.27 -46.24
C GLN A 422 -13.01 -3.35 -47.45
N ILE A 423 -13.13 -3.91 -48.66
CA ILE A 423 -13.37 -3.15 -49.89
C ILE A 423 -14.88 -3.14 -50.19
N PRO A 424 -15.56 -1.98 -50.12
CA PRO A 424 -17.01 -1.91 -50.30
C PRO A 424 -17.40 -2.16 -51.76
N ASN A 425 -18.51 -2.89 -51.99
CA ASN A 425 -19.02 -3.18 -53.34
C ASN A 425 -19.41 -1.91 -54.13
N SER A 426 -19.64 -0.78 -53.45
CA SER A 426 -19.76 0.54 -54.07
C SER A 426 -19.44 1.65 -53.06
N TYR A 427 -19.04 2.82 -53.54
CA TYR A 427 -18.88 4.04 -52.73
C TYR A 427 -19.19 5.29 -53.56
N THR A 428 -19.46 6.41 -52.90
CA THR A 428 -19.49 7.73 -53.56
C THR A 428 -18.21 8.46 -53.26
N ASN A 429 -17.52 8.97 -54.28
CA ASN A 429 -16.24 9.67 -54.11
C ASN A 429 -16.43 11.16 -53.74
N LYS A 430 -15.34 11.89 -53.43
CA LYS A 430 -15.38 13.30 -52.98
C LYS A 430 -16.04 14.25 -53.99
N LEU A 431 -16.12 13.86 -55.25
CA LEU A 431 -16.72 14.63 -56.35
C LEU A 431 -18.11 14.08 -56.77
N GLY A 432 -18.69 13.18 -55.97
CA GLY A 432 -20.04 12.67 -56.20
C GLY A 432 -20.15 11.61 -57.31
N HIS A 433 -19.05 10.96 -57.71
CA HIS A 433 -19.12 9.79 -58.57
C HIS A 433 -19.53 8.57 -57.75
N GLU A 434 -20.67 7.96 -58.11
CA GLU A 434 -21.07 6.65 -57.60
C GLU A 434 -20.22 5.58 -58.29
N MET A 435 -19.27 5.00 -57.56
CA MET A 435 -18.33 3.99 -58.04
C MET A 435 -18.82 2.59 -57.65
N VAL A 436 -18.91 1.66 -58.60
CA VAL A 436 -19.34 0.26 -58.39
C VAL A 436 -18.18 -0.70 -58.65
N LEU A 437 -18.00 -1.70 -57.78
CA LEU A 437 -16.94 -2.70 -57.84
C LEU A 437 -17.29 -3.86 -58.78
N PHE A 438 -16.39 -4.17 -59.71
CA PHE A 438 -16.39 -5.41 -60.49
C PHE A 438 -15.16 -6.25 -60.11
N ARG A 439 -15.41 -7.43 -59.54
CA ARG A 439 -14.35 -8.38 -59.11
C ARG A 439 -14.52 -9.81 -59.63
N ASN A 440 -15.76 -10.22 -59.96
CA ASN A 440 -16.03 -11.46 -60.66
C ASN A 440 -15.83 -11.20 -62.17
N LEU A 441 -14.56 -11.21 -62.58
CA LEU A 441 -14.10 -10.94 -63.94
C LEU A 441 -13.90 -12.25 -64.73
N GLY A 442 -13.43 -12.16 -65.97
CA GLY A 442 -13.22 -13.33 -66.83
C GLY A 442 -12.86 -12.95 -68.27
N GLU A 443 -13.16 -13.84 -69.22
CA GLU A 443 -12.88 -13.62 -70.64
C GLU A 443 -13.81 -12.58 -71.29
N VAL A 444 -13.26 -11.89 -72.30
CA VAL A 444 -13.91 -10.83 -73.07
C VAL A 444 -13.72 -11.12 -74.56
N GLN A 445 -14.82 -11.25 -75.29
CA GLN A 445 -14.81 -11.45 -76.74
C GLN A 445 -14.88 -10.10 -77.45
N MET A 446 -13.74 -9.67 -77.99
CA MET A 446 -13.59 -8.38 -78.66
C MET A 446 -13.96 -8.45 -80.14
N GLY A 447 -14.25 -7.30 -80.76
CA GLY A 447 -14.64 -7.20 -82.17
C GLY A 447 -16.02 -7.79 -82.48
N SER A 448 -16.24 -8.08 -83.77
CA SER A 448 -17.52 -8.53 -84.34
C SER A 448 -17.32 -9.59 -85.42
N SER A 449 -18.34 -10.42 -85.62
CA SER A 449 -18.30 -11.50 -86.62
C SER A 449 -18.22 -10.94 -88.04
N ARG A 450 -17.48 -11.60 -88.95
CA ARG A 450 -17.46 -11.24 -90.38
C ARG A 450 -18.84 -11.31 -91.08
N ARG A 451 -19.85 -11.89 -90.42
CA ARG A 451 -21.25 -11.94 -90.88
C ARG A 451 -22.18 -10.93 -90.19
N GLU A 452 -21.66 -10.13 -89.26
CA GLU A 452 -22.44 -9.14 -88.51
C GLU A 452 -22.71 -7.91 -89.38
N ASN A 453 -23.98 -7.51 -89.51
CA ASN A 453 -24.36 -6.39 -90.36
C ASN A 453 -23.79 -5.06 -89.81
N GLY A 454 -23.29 -4.20 -90.70
CA GLY A 454 -22.68 -2.92 -90.35
C GLY A 454 -21.26 -2.98 -89.78
N ARG A 455 -20.64 -4.17 -89.67
CA ARG A 455 -19.26 -4.35 -89.19
C ARG A 455 -18.24 -3.53 -90.01
N ARG A 456 -17.39 -2.76 -89.33
CA ARG A 456 -16.21 -2.08 -89.89
C ARG A 456 -14.97 -2.99 -89.93
N ALA A 457 -13.99 -2.61 -90.75
CA ALA A 457 -12.72 -3.35 -90.87
C ALA A 457 -11.90 -3.38 -89.56
N ASN A 458 -11.97 -2.31 -88.75
CA ASN A 458 -11.23 -2.13 -87.50
C ASN A 458 -11.74 -2.98 -86.31
N GLU A 459 -12.85 -3.71 -86.47
CA GLU A 459 -13.46 -4.55 -85.45
C GLU A 459 -12.86 -5.98 -85.47
N VAL A 460 -11.58 -6.09 -85.13
CA VAL A 460 -10.82 -7.36 -85.13
C VAL A 460 -11.24 -8.22 -83.93
N VAL A 461 -11.46 -9.52 -84.16
CA VAL A 461 -11.89 -10.48 -83.13
C VAL A 461 -10.70 -11.06 -82.39
N TYR A 462 -10.74 -11.05 -81.05
CA TYR A 462 -9.77 -11.68 -80.17
C TYR A 462 -10.35 -11.90 -78.76
N THR A 463 -9.81 -12.86 -78.01
CA THR A 463 -10.08 -13.04 -76.59
C THR A 463 -9.13 -12.21 -75.74
N ALA A 464 -9.66 -11.49 -74.76
CA ALA A 464 -8.90 -10.92 -73.66
C ALA A 464 -9.41 -11.50 -72.33
N GLU A 465 -8.64 -11.38 -71.25
CA GLU A 465 -8.99 -11.83 -69.90
C GLU A 465 -8.75 -10.68 -68.93
N LEU A 466 -9.77 -10.29 -68.18
CA LEU A 466 -9.67 -9.28 -67.13
C LEU A 466 -9.41 -10.00 -65.80
N THR A 467 -8.30 -9.69 -65.13
CA THR A 467 -7.90 -10.33 -63.86
C THR A 467 -7.76 -9.35 -62.71
N LYS A 468 -7.64 -8.04 -62.96
CA LYS A 468 -7.54 -6.98 -61.93
C LYS A 468 -8.92 -6.39 -61.59
N PRO A 469 -9.52 -6.65 -60.41
CA PRO A 469 -10.77 -6.02 -59.99
C PRO A 469 -10.70 -4.49 -60.01
N PHE A 470 -11.81 -3.85 -60.39
CA PHE A 470 -11.86 -2.40 -60.62
C PHE A 470 -13.22 -1.80 -60.28
N PHE A 471 -13.18 -0.53 -59.90
CA PHE A 471 -14.34 0.33 -59.70
C PHE A 471 -14.62 1.15 -60.96
N VAL A 472 -15.91 1.37 -61.27
CA VAL A 472 -16.37 2.17 -62.41
C VAL A 472 -17.44 3.15 -61.97
N ALA A 473 -17.42 4.38 -62.48
CA ALA A 473 -18.52 5.33 -62.29
C ALA A 473 -19.80 4.84 -62.98
N LYS A 474 -20.92 4.78 -62.24
CA LYS A 474 -22.25 4.44 -62.76
C LYS A 474 -22.67 5.30 -63.96
N HIS A 475 -22.21 6.55 -63.97
CA HIS A 475 -22.61 7.60 -64.89
C HIS A 475 -21.38 8.14 -65.64
N GLU A 476 -21.63 8.81 -66.77
CA GLU A 476 -20.65 9.66 -67.44
C GLU A 476 -20.25 10.84 -66.53
N THR A 477 -19.04 11.37 -66.70
CA THR A 477 -18.58 12.55 -65.95
C THR A 477 -19.40 13.76 -66.35
N THR A 478 -20.12 14.38 -65.40
CA THR A 478 -20.99 15.52 -65.69
C THR A 478 -20.23 16.83 -65.82
N ASN A 479 -20.79 17.79 -66.57
CA ASN A 479 -20.29 19.17 -66.65
C ASN A 479 -20.03 19.80 -65.27
N LYS A 480 -20.93 19.58 -64.29
CA LYS A 480 -20.75 20.08 -62.91
C LYS A 480 -19.48 19.53 -62.27
N GLN A 481 -19.18 18.25 -62.46
CA GLN A 481 -18.01 17.61 -61.87
C GLN A 481 -16.72 18.06 -62.55
N PHE A 482 -16.70 18.09 -63.88
CA PHE A 482 -15.52 18.51 -64.64
C PHE A 482 -15.15 19.99 -64.41
N ARG A 483 -16.12 20.87 -64.15
CA ARG A 483 -15.85 22.28 -63.75
C ARG A 483 -15.14 22.44 -62.40
N VAL A 484 -15.14 21.43 -61.52
CA VAL A 484 -14.38 21.51 -60.26
C VAL A 484 -12.87 21.38 -60.53
N PHE A 485 -12.49 20.59 -61.53
CA PHE A 485 -11.13 20.51 -62.08
C PHE A 485 -10.80 21.73 -62.94
N LYS A 486 -11.58 21.94 -64.02
CA LYS A 486 -11.35 23.02 -65.00
C LYS A 486 -12.48 24.04 -64.92
N LYS A 487 -12.34 25.05 -64.06
CA LYS A 487 -13.36 26.09 -63.81
C LYS A 487 -13.85 26.84 -65.06
N THR A 488 -13.02 26.90 -66.11
CA THR A 488 -13.36 27.53 -67.41
C THR A 488 -14.04 26.56 -68.39
N HIS A 489 -14.39 25.34 -67.96
CA HIS A 489 -15.05 24.35 -68.83
C HIS A 489 -16.47 24.78 -69.20
N ASN A 490 -16.71 24.87 -70.49
CA ASN A 490 -18.01 25.08 -71.10
C ASN A 490 -18.14 24.10 -72.28
N ALA A 491 -19.12 23.20 -72.23
CA ALA A 491 -19.39 22.22 -73.28
C ALA A 491 -19.98 22.85 -74.56
N GLY A 492 -20.38 24.12 -74.50
CA GLY A 492 -20.81 24.92 -75.65
C GLY A 492 -22.24 24.63 -76.10
N ASN A 493 -22.49 24.92 -77.38
CA ASN A 493 -23.77 24.67 -78.05
C ASN A 493 -23.50 23.96 -79.38
N PHE A 494 -24.36 23.02 -79.74
CA PHE A 494 -24.43 22.47 -81.10
C PHE A 494 -25.66 23.03 -81.81
N LYS A 495 -25.46 23.77 -82.90
CA LYS A 495 -26.50 24.61 -83.52
C LYS A 495 -27.19 25.46 -82.43
N GLN A 496 -28.49 25.26 -82.21
CA GLN A 496 -29.29 25.98 -81.20
C GLN A 496 -29.45 25.22 -79.87
N LYS A 497 -28.87 24.02 -79.72
CA LYS A 497 -28.94 23.19 -78.51
C LYS A 497 -27.72 23.45 -77.62
N SER A 498 -27.96 23.90 -76.39
CA SER A 498 -26.89 23.95 -75.38
C SER A 498 -26.56 22.56 -74.84
N LEU A 499 -25.26 22.30 -74.69
CA LEU A 499 -24.68 21.07 -74.14
C LEU A 499 -24.23 21.26 -72.67
N ASP A 500 -24.23 22.51 -72.18
CA ASP A 500 -23.53 22.94 -70.96
C ASP A 500 -24.32 22.76 -69.65
N ALA A 501 -25.41 22.00 -69.68
CA ALA A 501 -26.27 21.76 -68.52
C ALA A 501 -25.53 20.98 -67.41
N HIS A 502 -25.74 21.36 -66.15
CA HIS A 502 -24.97 20.84 -65.00
C HIS A 502 -24.97 19.31 -64.84
N ARG A 503 -26.08 18.65 -65.19
CA ARG A 503 -26.23 17.19 -65.12
C ARG A 503 -26.02 16.47 -66.47
N ALA A 504 -25.81 17.20 -67.56
CA ALA A 504 -25.41 16.58 -68.82
C ALA A 504 -23.95 16.09 -68.72
N PRO A 505 -23.56 15.05 -69.49
CA PRO A 505 -22.18 14.64 -69.62
C PRO A 505 -21.30 15.80 -70.11
N ALA A 506 -20.03 15.77 -69.70
CA ALA A 506 -19.04 16.74 -70.11
C ALA A 506 -18.45 16.36 -71.47
N VAL A 507 -18.68 17.21 -72.47
CA VAL A 507 -18.26 17.05 -73.87
C VAL A 507 -17.40 18.23 -74.34
N ASN A 508 -16.86 18.16 -75.56
CA ASN A 508 -15.83 19.07 -76.07
C ASN A 508 -14.55 19.06 -75.20
N ILE A 509 -14.22 17.89 -74.65
CA ILE A 509 -13.03 17.62 -73.81
C ILE A 509 -12.13 16.64 -74.55
N SER A 510 -10.83 16.94 -74.66
CA SER A 510 -9.85 16.02 -75.26
C SER A 510 -9.49 14.87 -74.31
N TRP A 511 -9.04 13.74 -74.87
CA TRP A 511 -8.55 12.60 -74.07
C TRP A 511 -7.50 13.03 -73.03
N GLN A 512 -6.57 13.90 -73.43
CA GLN A 512 -5.51 14.48 -72.58
C GLN A 512 -6.08 15.19 -71.34
N GLU A 513 -7.21 15.88 -71.47
CA GLU A 513 -7.86 16.58 -70.35
C GLU A 513 -8.68 15.62 -69.47
N ALA A 514 -9.30 14.59 -70.06
CA ALA A 514 -9.98 13.53 -69.31
C ALA A 514 -8.99 12.69 -68.48
N ALA A 515 -7.82 12.37 -69.03
CA ALA A 515 -6.74 11.69 -68.33
C ALA A 515 -6.13 12.56 -67.20
N LEU A 516 -5.94 13.87 -67.43
CA LEU A 516 -5.49 14.80 -66.38
C LEU A 516 -6.54 14.97 -65.27
N TYR A 517 -7.83 15.01 -65.60
CA TYR A 517 -8.92 15.02 -64.64
C TYR A 517 -8.88 13.79 -63.73
N CYS A 518 -8.65 12.60 -64.29
CA CYS A 518 -8.46 11.35 -63.54
C CYS A 518 -7.25 11.44 -62.57
N ASN A 519 -6.13 11.97 -63.02
CA ASN A 519 -4.96 12.21 -62.15
C ASN A 519 -5.26 13.19 -61.00
N TRP A 520 -5.89 14.33 -61.29
CA TRP A 520 -6.28 15.32 -60.29
C TRP A 520 -7.29 14.73 -59.28
N LEU A 521 -8.26 13.94 -59.74
CA LEU A 521 -9.23 13.23 -58.91
C LEU A 521 -8.54 12.22 -57.96
N SER A 522 -7.47 11.59 -58.42
CA SER A 522 -6.62 10.72 -57.60
C SER A 522 -5.88 11.50 -56.51
N GLN A 523 -5.29 12.64 -56.88
CA GLN A 523 -4.52 13.51 -55.97
C GLN A 523 -5.39 14.08 -54.84
N ILE A 524 -6.61 14.55 -55.13
CA ILE A 524 -7.52 15.06 -54.08
C ILE A 524 -8.04 13.97 -53.14
N GLU A 525 -7.89 12.69 -53.49
CA GLU A 525 -8.26 11.54 -52.65
C GLU A 525 -7.07 10.83 -51.97
N GLY A 526 -5.83 11.18 -52.33
CA GLY A 526 -4.63 10.54 -51.78
C GLY A 526 -4.33 9.16 -52.38
N LEU A 527 -4.70 8.98 -53.65
CA LEU A 527 -4.43 7.78 -54.45
C LEU A 527 -3.26 8.02 -55.41
N ASP A 528 -2.52 6.96 -55.73
CA ASP A 528 -1.41 7.03 -56.69
C ASP A 528 -1.94 7.38 -58.10
N PRO A 529 -1.48 8.46 -58.76
CA PRO A 529 -1.96 8.82 -60.10
C PRO A 529 -1.62 7.74 -61.14
N PHE A 530 -2.60 7.38 -61.96
CA PHE A 530 -2.41 6.34 -62.98
C PHE A 530 -1.61 6.81 -64.19
N TYR A 531 -1.77 8.06 -64.64
CA TYR A 531 -1.01 8.59 -65.76
C TYR A 531 0.27 9.27 -65.27
N THR A 532 1.40 8.99 -65.90
CA THR A 532 2.62 9.78 -65.69
C THR A 532 2.57 11.03 -66.58
N THR A 533 3.09 12.16 -66.09
CA THR A 533 3.04 13.43 -66.81
C THR A 533 4.41 14.04 -67.02
N GLN A 534 4.61 14.67 -68.18
CA GLN A 534 5.82 15.38 -68.55
C GLN A 534 5.42 16.75 -69.14
N SER A 535 5.98 17.83 -68.60
CA SER A 535 5.67 19.21 -69.01
C SER A 535 4.17 19.57 -69.04
N GLY A 536 3.36 18.91 -68.20
CA GLY A 536 1.91 19.09 -68.11
C GLY A 536 1.06 18.17 -69.01
N PHE A 537 1.67 17.41 -69.92
CA PHE A 537 1.01 16.45 -70.79
C PHE A 537 1.12 15.03 -70.23
N VAL A 538 0.26 14.10 -70.66
CA VAL A 538 0.37 12.68 -70.31
C VAL A 538 1.44 12.04 -71.19
N ALA A 539 2.39 11.34 -70.56
CA ALA A 539 3.56 10.75 -71.21
C ALA A 539 3.69 9.22 -70.97
N GLY A 540 2.79 8.62 -70.18
CA GLY A 540 2.82 7.20 -69.86
C GLY A 540 1.83 6.82 -68.77
N MET A 541 1.98 5.61 -68.22
CA MET A 541 1.07 5.01 -67.23
C MET A 541 1.83 4.24 -66.15
N ASN A 542 1.41 4.40 -64.89
CA ASN A 542 1.78 3.53 -63.78
C ASN A 542 0.78 2.36 -63.70
N LYS A 543 1.16 1.21 -64.24
CA LYS A 543 0.29 0.01 -64.39
C LYS A 543 -0.13 -0.63 -63.05
N ASP A 544 0.46 -0.21 -61.93
CA ASP A 544 0.18 -0.68 -60.56
C ASP A 544 -0.46 0.38 -59.65
N ALA A 545 -0.71 1.59 -60.15
CA ALA A 545 -1.44 2.63 -59.43
C ALA A 545 -2.90 2.25 -59.16
N ASN A 546 -3.42 2.67 -58.00
CA ASN A 546 -4.84 2.49 -57.64
C ASN A 546 -5.69 3.75 -57.86
N GLY A 547 -5.13 4.85 -58.38
CA GLY A 547 -5.85 6.06 -58.73
C GLY A 547 -6.78 5.91 -59.93
N TYR A 548 -7.55 6.96 -60.16
CA TYR A 548 -8.49 7.07 -61.26
C TYR A 548 -7.79 7.14 -62.62
N ARG A 549 -8.48 6.58 -63.61
CA ARG A 549 -8.11 6.49 -65.01
C ARG A 549 -9.36 6.39 -65.88
N LEU A 550 -9.17 6.37 -67.19
CA LEU A 550 -10.21 5.92 -68.12
C LEU A 550 -10.33 4.39 -68.09
N LEU A 551 -11.49 3.87 -68.48
CA LEU A 551 -11.68 2.45 -68.80
C LEU A 551 -10.73 2.04 -69.93
N THR A 552 -10.28 0.79 -69.99
CA THR A 552 -9.69 0.25 -71.23
C THR A 552 -10.78 -0.09 -72.24
N GLU A 553 -10.44 -0.26 -73.52
CA GLU A 553 -11.40 -0.67 -74.54
C GLU A 553 -12.04 -2.03 -74.21
N VAL A 554 -11.25 -2.93 -73.61
CA VAL A 554 -11.67 -4.28 -73.19
C VAL A 554 -12.56 -4.22 -71.95
N GLU A 555 -12.24 -3.38 -70.96
CA GLU A 555 -13.11 -3.14 -69.81
C GLU A 555 -14.46 -2.55 -70.25
N TRP A 556 -14.44 -1.52 -71.09
CA TRP A 556 -15.66 -0.92 -71.64
C TRP A 556 -16.51 -1.96 -72.39
N ALA A 557 -15.87 -2.79 -73.22
CA ALA A 557 -16.55 -3.86 -73.95
C ALA A 557 -17.15 -4.93 -73.03
N TRP A 558 -16.42 -5.41 -72.02
CA TRP A 558 -16.93 -6.37 -71.04
C TRP A 558 -18.09 -5.81 -70.21
N LEU A 559 -18.01 -4.53 -69.86
CA LEU A 559 -19.05 -3.82 -69.14
C LEU A 559 -20.34 -3.69 -69.96
N ALA A 560 -20.22 -3.43 -71.26
CA ALA A 560 -21.35 -3.19 -72.15
C ALA A 560 -21.93 -4.48 -72.80
N ARG A 561 -21.10 -5.47 -73.14
CA ARG A 561 -21.46 -6.57 -74.07
C ARG A 561 -21.65 -7.94 -73.43
N ASN A 562 -20.83 -8.28 -72.44
CA ASN A 562 -20.77 -9.65 -71.91
C ASN A 562 -21.89 -9.88 -70.89
N ILE A 563 -22.81 -10.78 -71.20
CA ILE A 563 -23.82 -11.33 -70.28
C ILE A 563 -23.59 -12.84 -70.24
N ASP A 564 -22.98 -13.32 -69.17
CA ASP A 564 -22.61 -14.74 -68.99
C ASP A 564 -21.88 -15.29 -70.24
N ASP A 565 -22.34 -16.40 -70.83
CA ASP A 565 -21.77 -16.99 -72.05
C ASP A 565 -22.17 -16.26 -73.36
N SER A 566 -22.82 -15.10 -73.28
CA SER A 566 -23.39 -14.37 -74.42
C SER A 566 -22.78 -12.98 -74.63
N VAL A 567 -22.77 -12.55 -75.89
CA VAL A 567 -22.23 -11.26 -76.34
C VAL A 567 -23.32 -10.48 -77.06
N LEU A 568 -23.60 -9.27 -76.56
CA LEU A 568 -24.57 -8.37 -77.19
C LEU A 568 -23.99 -7.68 -78.44
N VAL A 569 -24.84 -7.56 -79.46
CA VAL A 569 -24.60 -6.73 -80.65
C VAL A 569 -24.96 -5.27 -80.37
N TYR A 570 -26.15 -5.00 -79.83
CA TYR A 570 -26.67 -3.67 -79.46
C TYR A 570 -26.93 -3.57 -77.94
N PRO A 571 -27.02 -2.36 -77.36
CA PRO A 571 -27.34 -2.18 -75.94
C PRO A 571 -28.64 -2.85 -75.47
N TRP A 572 -29.59 -3.07 -76.38
CA TRP A 572 -30.91 -3.69 -76.14
C TRP A 572 -30.99 -5.16 -76.58
N GLY A 573 -29.88 -5.80 -76.93
CA GLY A 573 -29.85 -7.18 -77.40
C GLY A 573 -29.37 -7.34 -78.84
N ASN A 574 -29.91 -8.34 -79.54
CA ASN A 574 -29.52 -8.70 -80.91
C ASN A 574 -30.60 -8.36 -81.97
N SER A 575 -31.69 -7.70 -81.56
CA SER A 575 -32.64 -7.06 -82.47
C SER A 575 -32.02 -5.82 -83.13
N THR A 576 -32.37 -5.53 -84.38
CA THR A 576 -31.95 -4.29 -85.06
C THR A 576 -32.60 -3.03 -84.49
N MET A 577 -33.76 -3.14 -83.84
CA MET A 577 -34.47 -2.02 -83.21
C MET A 577 -34.73 -2.30 -81.72
N PRO A 578 -34.64 -1.27 -80.84
CA PRO A 578 -35.00 -1.39 -79.43
C PRO A 578 -36.51 -1.49 -79.23
N ALA A 579 -36.96 -2.34 -78.30
CA ALA A 579 -38.37 -2.47 -77.94
C ALA A 579 -38.85 -1.41 -76.91
N SER A 580 -37.98 -0.51 -76.45
CA SER A 580 -38.28 0.54 -75.47
C SER A 580 -37.22 1.65 -75.45
N LYS A 581 -37.46 2.72 -74.68
CA LYS A 581 -36.54 3.85 -74.49
C LYS A 581 -35.36 3.42 -73.58
N VAL A 582 -34.31 2.87 -74.19
CA VAL A 582 -33.13 2.26 -73.55
C VAL A 582 -31.89 3.19 -73.48
N GLY A 583 -31.88 4.30 -74.21
CA GLY A 583 -30.75 5.22 -74.28
C GLY A 583 -31.09 6.48 -75.06
N ASN A 584 -30.12 7.39 -75.16
CA ASN A 584 -30.22 8.64 -75.92
C ASN A 584 -29.43 8.51 -77.24
N PHE A 585 -30.07 8.81 -78.36
CA PHE A 585 -29.53 8.62 -79.71
C PHE A 585 -29.84 9.82 -80.61
N ALA A 586 -29.29 9.85 -81.83
CA ALA A 586 -29.87 10.71 -82.86
C ALA A 586 -31.23 10.12 -83.28
N ASP A 587 -32.32 10.74 -82.84
CA ASP A 587 -33.69 10.24 -82.92
C ASP A 587 -34.62 11.23 -83.65
N GLU A 588 -35.94 11.03 -83.61
CA GLU A 588 -36.90 11.98 -84.21
C GLU A 588 -36.82 13.40 -83.62
N GLN A 589 -36.46 13.55 -82.34
CA GLN A 589 -36.26 14.86 -81.71
C GLN A 589 -35.01 15.57 -82.25
N ALA A 590 -33.95 14.81 -82.56
CA ALA A 590 -32.70 15.33 -83.10
C ALA A 590 -32.73 15.65 -84.61
N ALA A 591 -33.82 15.36 -85.33
CA ALA A 591 -33.92 15.48 -86.80
C ALA A 591 -33.73 16.91 -87.36
N GLU A 592 -34.05 17.97 -86.61
CA GLU A 592 -33.72 19.36 -87.00
C GLU A 592 -32.21 19.66 -86.88
N LEU A 593 -31.50 18.88 -86.07
CA LEU A 593 -30.11 19.12 -85.68
C LEU A 593 -29.13 18.22 -86.44
N LEU A 594 -29.52 17.02 -86.86
CA LEU A 594 -28.62 16.01 -87.42
C LEU A 594 -29.08 15.54 -88.81
N ALA A 595 -28.14 15.10 -89.64
CA ALA A 595 -28.43 14.66 -91.01
C ALA A 595 -29.03 13.25 -91.11
N PHE A 596 -28.88 12.44 -90.06
CA PHE A 596 -29.38 11.07 -89.97
C PHE A 596 -29.80 10.76 -88.53
N THR A 597 -30.93 10.09 -88.40
CA THR A 597 -31.56 9.73 -87.13
C THR A 597 -32.11 8.31 -87.20
N LEU A 598 -32.42 7.74 -86.04
CA LEU A 598 -33.07 6.45 -85.85
C LEU A 598 -34.59 6.64 -86.00
N SER A 599 -35.16 6.17 -87.11
CA SER A 599 -36.61 6.19 -87.35
C SER A 599 -37.39 5.41 -86.30
N ASP A 600 -38.65 5.78 -86.07
CA ASP A 600 -39.58 5.12 -85.14
C ASP A 600 -39.04 5.12 -83.69
N TYR A 601 -38.24 6.13 -83.36
CA TYR A 601 -37.64 6.34 -82.04
C TYR A 601 -37.70 7.81 -81.61
N ASP A 602 -38.22 8.02 -80.41
CA ASP A 602 -38.17 9.28 -79.66
C ASP A 602 -37.67 8.92 -78.26
N ASP A 603 -36.59 9.53 -77.79
CA ASP A 603 -36.12 9.41 -76.41
C ASP A 603 -36.52 10.62 -75.55
N GLY A 604 -36.92 11.71 -76.20
CA GLY A 604 -37.35 12.97 -75.62
C GLY A 604 -36.28 14.07 -75.61
N PHE A 605 -35.07 13.83 -76.12
CA PHE A 605 -33.95 14.76 -76.01
C PHE A 605 -33.33 15.14 -77.37
N ARG A 606 -33.50 16.41 -77.74
CA ARG A 606 -32.79 17.06 -78.87
C ARG A 606 -31.28 17.24 -78.63
N GLY A 607 -30.58 16.26 -78.06
CA GLY A 607 -29.17 16.34 -77.64
C GLY A 607 -28.91 15.66 -76.29
N PRO A 608 -27.79 15.94 -75.60
CA PRO A 608 -27.40 15.18 -74.42
C PRO A 608 -28.44 15.32 -73.29
N SER A 609 -28.79 14.19 -72.71
CA SER A 609 -29.68 14.06 -71.57
C SER A 609 -28.92 14.22 -70.25
N PRO A 610 -29.60 14.57 -69.14
CA PRO A 610 -29.03 14.42 -67.81
C PRO A 610 -28.59 12.96 -67.59
N VAL A 611 -27.38 12.73 -67.06
CA VAL A 611 -26.89 11.37 -66.80
C VAL A 611 -27.82 10.61 -65.85
N GLY A 612 -27.96 9.31 -66.08
CA GLY A 612 -28.85 8.42 -65.34
C GLY A 612 -30.32 8.57 -65.73
N ARG A 613 -30.63 8.95 -66.97
CA ARG A 613 -32.01 9.17 -67.43
C ARG A 613 -32.71 7.90 -67.89
N PHE A 614 -31.97 6.98 -68.50
CA PHE A 614 -32.47 5.74 -69.07
C PHE A 614 -32.22 4.56 -68.12
N PRO A 615 -32.81 3.37 -68.33
CA PRO A 615 -32.49 2.19 -67.54
C PRO A 615 -30.98 1.87 -67.61
N PRO A 616 -30.35 1.42 -66.50
CA PRO A 616 -28.98 0.95 -66.56
C PRO A 616 -28.89 -0.37 -67.31
N ASN A 617 -27.70 -0.71 -67.78
CA ASN A 617 -27.42 -2.02 -68.36
C ASN A 617 -27.43 -3.14 -67.30
N HIS A 618 -27.22 -4.38 -67.74
CA HIS A 618 -27.15 -5.59 -66.89
C HIS A 618 -26.10 -5.55 -65.78
N ARG A 619 -25.15 -4.60 -65.80
CA ARG A 619 -24.15 -4.38 -64.74
C ARG A 619 -24.45 -3.19 -63.84
N GLY A 620 -25.61 -2.56 -63.98
CA GLY A 620 -26.00 -1.39 -63.18
C GLY A 620 -25.32 -0.08 -63.61
N LEU A 621 -24.72 -0.03 -64.81
CA LEU A 621 -24.13 1.18 -65.36
C LEU A 621 -25.13 1.89 -66.28
N PHE A 622 -25.31 3.18 -66.07
CA PHE A 622 -26.17 4.04 -66.84
C PHE A 622 -25.47 4.57 -68.08
N ASP A 623 -26.27 4.96 -69.07
CA ASP A 623 -25.87 5.69 -70.28
C ASP A 623 -24.92 4.92 -71.22
N MET A 624 -24.41 3.74 -70.85
CA MET A 624 -23.62 2.80 -71.70
C MET A 624 -24.27 2.46 -73.05
N ALA A 625 -25.55 2.77 -73.23
CA ALA A 625 -26.29 2.59 -74.47
C ALA A 625 -26.13 3.74 -75.48
N GLY A 626 -25.79 4.96 -75.05
CA GLY A 626 -25.87 6.17 -75.87
C GLY A 626 -25.48 7.42 -75.08
N ASN A 627 -26.26 8.49 -75.17
CA ASN A 627 -25.98 9.81 -74.58
C ASN A 627 -24.68 10.44 -75.11
N VAL A 628 -23.48 10.09 -74.64
CA VAL A 628 -22.22 10.46 -75.31
C VAL A 628 -21.31 9.27 -75.54
N SER A 629 -20.53 9.32 -76.61
CA SER A 629 -19.47 8.34 -76.81
C SER A 629 -18.33 8.61 -75.82
N GLU A 630 -17.62 7.58 -75.40
CA GLU A 630 -16.67 7.65 -74.30
C GLU A 630 -15.22 7.49 -74.77
N TRP A 631 -14.34 8.39 -74.32
CA TRP A 631 -12.90 8.16 -74.33
C TRP A 631 -12.55 6.96 -73.46
N VAL A 632 -11.84 5.99 -74.05
CA VAL A 632 -11.17 4.91 -73.31
C VAL A 632 -9.65 5.11 -73.36
N ASN A 633 -8.92 4.39 -72.51
CA ASN A 633 -7.48 4.53 -72.30
C ASN A 633 -6.67 4.28 -73.59
N ASP A 634 -7.05 3.24 -74.34
CA ASP A 634 -6.29 2.66 -75.43
C ASP A 634 -5.99 3.66 -76.56
N TRP A 635 -4.76 3.60 -77.07
CA TRP A 635 -4.42 4.18 -78.38
C TRP A 635 -5.14 3.42 -79.50
N TYR A 636 -5.68 4.15 -80.48
CA TYR A 636 -6.39 3.56 -81.60
C TYR A 636 -5.45 2.88 -82.58
N SER A 637 -5.80 1.65 -82.93
CA SER A 637 -5.18 0.86 -83.99
C SER A 637 -6.27 0.15 -84.79
N ALA A 638 -6.19 0.28 -86.12
CA ALA A 638 -7.08 -0.42 -87.05
C ALA A 638 -6.90 -1.96 -87.03
N LYS A 639 -5.78 -2.46 -86.48
CA LYS A 639 -5.53 -3.90 -86.28
C LYS A 639 -6.03 -4.42 -84.91
N GLY A 640 -6.55 -3.53 -84.06
CA GLY A 640 -6.78 -3.85 -82.64
C GLY A 640 -5.47 -3.76 -81.83
N ASN A 641 -5.40 -4.49 -80.72
CA ASN A 641 -4.23 -4.53 -79.85
C ASN A 641 -3.00 -5.16 -80.57
N THR A 642 -1.78 -4.85 -80.13
CA THR A 642 -0.51 -5.23 -80.80
C THR A 642 -0.24 -6.73 -80.83
N ASP A 643 -0.85 -7.48 -79.91
CA ASP A 643 -0.55 -8.89 -79.66
C ASP A 643 -1.71 -9.83 -80.06
N VAL A 644 -2.70 -9.31 -80.78
CA VAL A 644 -3.80 -10.10 -81.37
C VAL A 644 -3.24 -11.25 -82.21
N GLY A 645 -3.55 -12.48 -81.79
CA GLY A 645 -3.07 -13.71 -82.43
C GLY A 645 -1.92 -14.43 -81.70
N LYS A 646 -1.36 -13.85 -80.62
CA LYS A 646 -0.31 -14.51 -79.81
C LYS A 646 -0.83 -15.32 -78.62
N GLY A 647 -2.10 -15.19 -78.27
CA GLY A 647 -2.74 -15.84 -77.12
C GLY A 647 -3.91 -15.01 -76.58
N VAL A 648 -4.36 -15.34 -75.37
CA VAL A 648 -5.33 -14.51 -74.61
C VAL A 648 -4.60 -13.31 -74.01
N LEU A 649 -5.15 -12.11 -74.19
CA LEU A 649 -4.53 -10.87 -73.70
C LEU A 649 -5.01 -10.54 -72.28
N ARG A 650 -4.11 -10.58 -71.29
CA ARG A 650 -4.43 -10.30 -69.88
C ARG A 650 -4.34 -8.80 -69.54
N ASP A 651 -5.42 -8.27 -68.96
CA ASP A 651 -5.60 -6.87 -68.55
C ASP A 651 -5.02 -5.82 -69.54
N PRO A 652 -5.35 -5.90 -70.85
CA PRO A 652 -4.71 -5.06 -71.87
C PRO A 652 -5.09 -3.58 -71.73
N LEU A 653 -4.10 -2.70 -71.90
CA LEU A 653 -4.21 -1.23 -71.81
C LEU A 653 -4.20 -0.52 -73.18
N GLY A 654 -4.23 -1.28 -74.27
CA GLY A 654 -4.04 -0.83 -75.65
C GLY A 654 -2.60 -0.97 -76.16
N PRO A 655 -2.32 -0.52 -77.40
CA PRO A 655 -0.97 -0.30 -77.91
C PRO A 655 -0.21 0.72 -77.06
N GLU A 656 1.13 0.69 -77.05
CA GLU A 656 1.94 1.63 -76.25
C GLU A 656 2.09 3.03 -76.89
N ILE A 657 1.89 3.15 -78.21
CA ILE A 657 2.04 4.39 -78.99
C ILE A 657 0.90 4.50 -80.00
N GLY A 658 0.39 5.72 -80.24
CA GLY A 658 -0.57 6.03 -81.30
C GLY A 658 -0.66 7.53 -81.61
N GLU A 659 -1.56 7.90 -82.51
CA GLU A 659 -1.87 9.29 -82.88
C GLU A 659 -3.25 9.74 -82.36
N PHE A 660 -4.19 8.79 -82.26
CA PHE A 660 -5.57 9.00 -81.83
C PHE A 660 -5.90 8.01 -80.71
N HIS A 661 -6.75 8.37 -79.76
CA HIS A 661 -7.30 7.43 -78.78
C HIS A 661 -8.61 6.82 -79.26
N VAL A 662 -8.96 5.65 -78.74
CA VAL A 662 -10.21 4.96 -79.06
C VAL A 662 -11.40 5.68 -78.41
N VAL A 663 -12.50 5.76 -79.15
CA VAL A 663 -13.81 6.22 -78.68
C VAL A 663 -14.83 5.08 -78.82
N ARG A 664 -15.67 4.89 -77.79
CA ARG A 664 -16.60 3.76 -77.66
C ARG A 664 -18.03 4.21 -77.38
N GLY A 665 -19.00 3.34 -77.65
CA GLY A 665 -20.43 3.63 -77.48
C GLY A 665 -21.05 4.42 -78.63
N ALA A 666 -22.37 4.60 -78.54
CA ALA A 666 -23.13 5.52 -79.39
C ALA A 666 -23.12 6.94 -78.78
N SER A 667 -23.99 7.83 -79.24
CA SER A 667 -24.20 9.16 -78.67
C SER A 667 -25.54 9.73 -79.15
N TRP A 668 -25.98 10.84 -78.55
CA TRP A 668 -27.08 11.68 -79.03
C TRP A 668 -26.88 12.15 -80.48
N ALA A 669 -25.65 12.10 -81.01
CA ALA A 669 -25.31 12.49 -82.39
C ALA A 669 -25.24 11.31 -83.38
N LYS A 670 -25.47 10.06 -82.92
CA LYS A 670 -25.36 8.83 -83.73
C LYS A 670 -26.72 8.13 -83.82
N GLY A 671 -27.19 7.88 -85.04
CA GLY A 671 -28.49 7.25 -85.34
C GLY A 671 -28.43 6.10 -86.35
N HIS A 672 -27.35 5.98 -87.13
CA HIS A 672 -27.18 4.84 -88.04
C HIS A 672 -26.92 3.55 -87.24
N LEU A 673 -27.74 2.51 -87.43
CA LEU A 673 -27.60 1.21 -86.75
C LEU A 673 -26.15 0.66 -86.69
N PRO A 674 -25.31 0.71 -87.74
CA PRO A 674 -23.91 0.28 -87.66
C PRO A 674 -23.06 0.95 -86.57
N GLN A 675 -23.43 2.17 -86.14
CA GLN A 675 -22.80 2.95 -85.07
C GLN A 675 -23.37 2.65 -83.68
N LEU A 676 -24.58 2.10 -83.60
CA LEU A 676 -25.27 1.78 -82.34
C LEU A 676 -24.86 0.41 -81.78
N ARG A 677 -24.09 -0.37 -82.55
CA ARG A 677 -23.54 -1.66 -82.10
C ARG A 677 -22.44 -1.44 -81.07
N LEU A 678 -22.44 -2.23 -80.01
CA LEU A 678 -21.42 -2.21 -78.95
C LEU A 678 -20.02 -2.66 -79.44
N ALA A 679 -19.95 -3.29 -80.61
CA ALA A 679 -18.70 -3.58 -81.31
C ALA A 679 -18.07 -2.36 -81.99
N TYR A 680 -18.82 -1.28 -82.23
CA TYR A 680 -18.41 -0.12 -83.04
C TYR A 680 -17.21 0.63 -82.45
N ARG A 681 -16.13 0.75 -83.23
CA ARG A 681 -14.90 1.47 -82.84
C ARG A 681 -14.78 2.77 -83.63
N ASP A 682 -14.72 3.88 -82.91
CA ASP A 682 -14.35 5.22 -83.39
C ASP A 682 -13.00 5.65 -82.77
N TYR A 683 -12.48 6.80 -83.20
CA TYR A 683 -11.23 7.35 -82.70
C TYR A 683 -11.17 8.87 -82.85
N GLY A 684 -10.30 9.52 -82.07
CA GLY A 684 -10.06 10.96 -82.18
C GLY A 684 -8.86 11.44 -81.37
N ALA A 685 -8.54 12.73 -81.50
CA ALA A 685 -7.45 13.40 -80.75
C ALA A 685 -7.88 14.75 -80.13
N LYS A 686 -8.99 15.34 -80.58
CA LYS A 686 -9.59 16.57 -80.05
C LYS A 686 -10.90 16.25 -79.37
N GLY A 687 -11.33 17.10 -78.44
CA GLY A 687 -12.66 16.98 -77.84
C GLY A 687 -13.75 17.28 -78.86
N GLU A 688 -14.84 16.52 -78.79
CA GLU A 688 -15.99 16.60 -79.70
C GLU A 688 -17.31 16.80 -78.94
N HIS A 689 -18.29 17.35 -79.64
CA HIS A 689 -19.60 17.74 -79.11
C HIS A 689 -20.50 16.57 -78.63
N ASP A 690 -20.16 15.34 -79.01
CA ASP A 690 -20.85 14.12 -78.62
C ASP A 690 -19.92 13.11 -77.92
N VAL A 691 -18.70 13.50 -77.55
CA VAL A 691 -17.70 12.65 -76.89
C VAL A 691 -17.36 13.19 -75.49
N GLY A 692 -17.63 12.36 -74.48
CA GLY A 692 -17.26 12.57 -73.08
C GLY A 692 -16.46 11.38 -72.52
N PHE A 693 -16.60 11.08 -71.23
CA PHE A 693 -15.93 9.94 -70.58
C PHE A 693 -16.52 9.60 -69.21
N ARG A 694 -16.31 8.37 -68.72
CA ARG A 694 -16.50 7.98 -67.32
C ARG A 694 -15.19 7.54 -66.67
N VAL A 695 -15.09 7.64 -65.34
CA VAL A 695 -13.88 7.28 -64.60
C VAL A 695 -13.93 5.85 -64.07
N ALA A 696 -12.77 5.20 -64.00
CA ALA A 696 -12.56 3.91 -63.36
C ALA A 696 -11.29 3.93 -62.49
N ARG A 697 -11.12 2.99 -61.56
CA ARG A 697 -9.86 2.76 -60.82
C ARG A 697 -9.70 1.31 -60.36
N TYR A 698 -8.48 0.79 -60.25
CA TYR A 698 -8.28 -0.57 -59.72
C TYR A 698 -8.67 -0.65 -58.23
N ALA A 699 -9.24 -1.78 -57.83
CA ALA A 699 -9.73 -2.05 -56.48
C ALA A 699 -8.61 -2.59 -55.58
N GLY A 700 -7.65 -1.72 -55.25
CA GLY A 700 -6.55 -1.98 -54.34
C GLY A 700 -6.56 -1.06 -53.11
N LEU A 701 -6.31 -1.62 -51.92
CA LEU A 701 -5.85 -0.83 -50.77
C LEU A 701 -4.49 -0.19 -51.10
N ASN A 702 -4.18 0.99 -50.55
CA ASN A 702 -2.81 1.54 -50.63
C ASN A 702 -1.87 0.56 -49.92
N LYS A 703 -0.76 0.15 -50.55
CA LYS A 703 0.29 -0.70 -49.95
C LYS A 703 1.11 0.00 -48.83
N GLN A 704 0.60 1.10 -48.27
CA GLN A 704 1.26 1.97 -47.29
C GLN A 704 0.29 2.45 -46.19
N LYS A 705 -0.73 1.65 -45.84
CA LYS A 705 -1.62 1.86 -44.69
C LYS A 705 -1.92 0.54 -43.99
#